data_AF-A0A8W8P0B0-F1
#
_entry.id   AF-A0A8W8P0B0-F1
#
_cell.length_a   1.000
_cell.length_b   1.000
_cell.length_c   1.000
_cell.angle_alpha   90.00
_cell.angle_beta   90.00
_cell.angle_gamma   90.00
#
_symmetry.space_group_name_H-M   'P 1'
#
loop_
_entity.id
_entity.type
_entity.pdbx_description
1 polymer ?
#
loop_
_entity_poly.entity_id
_entity_poly.type
_entity_poly.pdbx_seq_one_letter_code
_entity_poly.pdbx_strand_id
1 'polypeptide(L)'
;METGNVWSLHASSTDLIRLLESFRLTDYEDRVVSVFAENLLSYSQCNKIVDELNELSTRRVVLRTNLSSQTGHAESTSIHVFEVEVCYMQGTLKVNEKNAAQKDEFFHSNPENLVKVIWIYSKSVSVVDAKMAVFTNYESYLKEDNIYIHHTLENAENVIIFLANQQANLLVRNLKSIKEPISNIRFELTVKEAVGVILSKHSIRRWCYSCFLRDNNTPVGTIENASYICRSAFTVRRLKEQLVDNTIDEASRAVINAIRERFYRNVESQILTALEYKFHNLKFKISKELFASINSLLVSVIVAFFHPLLGIIVAVGSFIVTLIWSVDVNSKDWRNKIADEIYYTIDKNKDDLFWKIEDNLQNMFDGTSEALSIVLDKVNDFQRCLKQTDQTKLVHEWKKRNAFKNLFQKHPSVLTYLAGTRNGSSVVKVFLTGQGKRDDELKLHENYPAVNFEFVDVDTGCKDILKNMENIEKLEQSGPEIDNETHEKMKEVIKRHAEQIFANHSSVIGIEISNVMSRHDKMRNELCIVLLCLDESILPYGESPLPENLDGYPCDIRKEFVRFGHCVGCQTLNIGCSIGIPLVKLAGSVGFFVKSNDSIQGNFKSGFLTAAHVAIKPCAELYEHKSLLSQNPLANMSHEIVHPSYADNSANVVIGKVIESFFGNYGRNGTGIDAAFIQTNQRNLGEEIHLPDEKDLLFNGSMLVKKRGRTTGDTIGKLVNKDMPLCVRLHGRYYEFKNCFGVKQINKPFFEKGDSGSGVYLIDEKDGSLKPLGIAFAFFCSETAVCKIREIVEAFNVTVYEYEEPMDTS
;
A
#
# COMPACT_ATOMS: atom_id res chain seq x y z
N MET A 1 10.43 27.45 -5.18
CA MET A 1 10.53 27.04 -3.77
C MET A 1 9.14 27.13 -3.17
N GLU A 2 8.33 26.08 -3.36
CA GLU A 2 7.03 25.96 -2.70
C GLU A 2 7.28 25.65 -1.23
N THR A 3 6.53 26.30 -0.34
CA THR A 3 6.61 26.13 1.11
C THR A 3 6.37 24.66 1.47
N GLY A 4 7.39 23.94 1.92
CA GLY A 4 7.43 22.48 2.12
C GLY A 4 6.57 21.91 3.25
N ASN A 5 5.36 22.43 3.47
CA ASN A 5 4.45 21.98 4.54
C ASN A 5 3.16 21.30 4.02
N VAL A 6 2.92 21.32 2.69
CA VAL A 6 1.73 20.76 2.07
C VAL A 6 2.07 20.21 0.68
N TRP A 7 1.62 18.98 0.39
CA TRP A 7 1.63 18.41 -0.97
C TRP A 7 0.37 17.55 -1.17
N SER A 8 0.20 16.93 -2.34
CA SER A 8 -1.05 16.21 -2.64
C SER A 8 -0.87 14.95 -3.46
N LEU A 9 -1.72 13.96 -3.20
CA LEU A 9 -1.86 12.72 -3.97
C LEU A 9 -3.14 12.74 -4.81
N HIS A 10 -3.23 11.89 -5.83
CA HIS A 10 -4.45 11.65 -6.58
C HIS A 10 -4.53 10.18 -6.99
N ALA A 11 -5.75 9.65 -7.11
CA ALA A 11 -5.95 8.33 -7.70
C ALA A 11 -5.58 8.38 -9.19
N SER A 12 -4.85 7.37 -9.65
CA SER A 12 -4.34 7.26 -11.02
C SER A 12 -4.78 5.96 -11.71
N SER A 13 -5.04 4.91 -10.93
CA SER A 13 -5.51 3.61 -11.38
C SER A 13 -6.98 3.70 -11.80
N THR A 14 -7.25 3.34 -13.06
CA THR A 14 -8.61 3.25 -13.61
C THR A 14 -9.52 2.36 -12.77
N ASP A 15 -9.00 1.27 -12.21
CA ASP A 15 -9.78 0.34 -11.40
C ASP A 15 -10.18 0.98 -10.06
N LEU A 16 -9.25 1.69 -9.41
CA LEU A 16 -9.54 2.40 -8.16
C LEU A 16 -10.52 3.56 -8.39
N ILE A 17 -10.31 4.35 -9.45
CA ILE A 17 -11.19 5.45 -9.84
C ILE A 17 -12.62 4.94 -10.06
N ARG A 18 -12.79 3.87 -10.87
CA ARG A 18 -14.10 3.26 -11.12
C ARG A 18 -14.75 2.73 -9.85
N LEU A 19 -13.97 2.06 -8.99
CA LEU A 19 -14.47 1.53 -7.72
C LEU A 19 -15.03 2.67 -6.85
N LEU A 20 -14.25 3.74 -6.67
CA LEU A 20 -14.67 4.92 -5.92
C LEU A 20 -15.91 5.57 -6.55
N GLU A 21 -15.90 5.83 -7.85
CA GLU A 21 -17.03 6.48 -8.55
C GLU A 21 -18.32 5.67 -8.53
N SER A 22 -18.22 4.34 -8.49
CA SER A 22 -19.38 3.44 -8.49
C SER A 22 -20.02 3.25 -7.11
N PHE A 23 -19.35 3.65 -6.02
CA PHE A 23 -19.82 3.34 -4.68
C PHE A 23 -21.04 4.19 -4.29
N ARG A 24 -22.17 3.53 -4.01
CA ARG A 24 -23.42 4.17 -3.58
C ARG A 24 -24.06 3.34 -2.46
N LEU A 25 -24.75 3.99 -1.53
CA LEU A 25 -25.50 3.29 -0.49
C LEU A 25 -26.80 2.69 -1.02
N THR A 26 -27.42 3.35 -2.00
CA THR A 26 -28.73 3.00 -2.55
C THR A 26 -28.64 2.98 -4.08
N ASP A 27 -29.10 1.91 -4.71
CA ASP A 27 -29.29 1.85 -6.16
C ASP A 27 -30.76 2.19 -6.47
N TYR A 28 -31.00 3.10 -7.41
CA TYR A 28 -32.36 3.54 -7.78
C TYR A 28 -33.25 2.39 -8.30
N GLU A 29 -32.67 1.23 -8.64
CA GLU A 29 -33.39 0.06 -9.13
C GLU A 29 -33.88 -0.88 -8.01
N ASP A 30 -33.26 -0.86 -6.82
CA ASP A 30 -33.68 -1.65 -5.67
C ASP A 30 -34.66 -0.84 -4.80
N ARG A 31 -35.96 -0.99 -5.07
CA ARG A 31 -37.08 -0.46 -4.24
C ARG A 31 -37.17 -1.12 -2.83
N VAL A 32 -36.07 -1.60 -2.29
CA VAL A 32 -36.00 -2.39 -1.07
C VAL A 32 -35.70 -1.51 0.16
N VAL A 33 -35.16 -0.30 -0.02
CA VAL A 33 -34.89 0.62 1.10
C VAL A 33 -36.18 1.33 1.49
N SER A 34 -36.66 1.08 2.71
CA SER A 34 -37.82 1.81 3.23
C SER A 34 -37.52 3.32 3.25
N VAL A 35 -38.51 4.16 2.95
CA VAL A 35 -38.38 5.64 3.01
C VAL A 35 -37.78 6.10 4.35
N PHE A 36 -38.07 5.36 5.43
CA PHE A 36 -37.51 5.64 6.75
C PHE A 36 -35.99 5.36 6.82
N ALA A 37 -35.49 4.27 6.23
CA ALA A 37 -34.06 3.99 6.15
C ALA A 37 -33.31 5.04 5.31
N GLU A 38 -33.83 5.46 4.16
CA GLU A 38 -33.21 6.51 3.32
C GLU A 38 -33.02 7.82 4.09
N ASN A 39 -34.05 8.23 4.84
CA ASN A 39 -34.00 9.45 5.64
C ASN A 39 -32.98 9.35 6.77
N LEU A 40 -32.87 8.18 7.43
CA LEU A 40 -31.85 7.94 8.46
C LEU A 40 -30.43 8.12 7.90
N LEU A 41 -30.15 7.53 6.73
CA LEU A 41 -28.83 7.63 6.06
C LEU A 41 -28.48 9.06 5.67
N SER A 42 -29.47 9.81 5.17
CA SER A 42 -29.30 11.21 4.77
C SER A 42 -28.94 12.09 5.97
N TYR A 43 -29.62 11.92 7.10
CA TYR A 43 -29.39 12.78 8.27
C TYR A 43 -28.21 12.37 9.14
N SER A 44 -27.78 11.11 9.11
CA SER A 44 -26.64 10.63 9.89
C SER A 44 -25.28 10.93 9.27
N GLN A 45 -25.23 11.79 8.25
CA GLN A 45 -24.01 12.13 7.48
C GLN A 45 -23.38 10.93 6.74
N CYS A 46 -24.07 9.79 6.64
CA CYS A 46 -23.57 8.63 5.90
C CYS A 46 -23.41 8.96 4.41
N ASN A 47 -24.37 9.69 3.82
CA ASN A 47 -24.27 10.16 2.44
C ASN A 47 -23.09 11.11 2.25
N LYS A 48 -22.79 11.98 3.22
CA LYS A 48 -21.64 12.88 3.16
C LYS A 48 -20.32 12.11 3.12
N ILE A 49 -20.17 11.04 3.91
CA ILE A 49 -18.98 10.19 3.88
C ILE A 49 -18.85 9.50 2.50
N VAL A 50 -19.96 9.10 1.89
CA VAL A 50 -19.96 8.50 0.54
C VAL A 50 -19.57 9.54 -0.52
N ASP A 51 -20.06 10.77 -0.42
CA ASP A 51 -19.65 11.86 -1.30
C ASP A 51 -18.14 12.13 -1.17
N GLU A 52 -17.61 12.15 0.06
CA GLU A 52 -16.18 12.31 0.32
C GLU A 52 -15.35 11.14 -0.24
N LEU A 53 -15.85 9.91 -0.16
CA LEU A 53 -15.23 8.73 -0.79
C LEU A 53 -15.20 8.85 -2.32
N ASN A 54 -16.32 9.27 -2.92
CA ASN A 54 -16.43 9.48 -4.36
C ASN A 54 -15.49 10.60 -4.83
N GLU A 55 -15.34 11.67 -4.05
CA GLU A 55 -14.42 12.77 -4.35
C GLU A 55 -12.96 12.29 -4.46
N LEU A 56 -12.55 11.20 -3.80
CA LEU A 56 -11.18 10.66 -3.92
C LEU A 56 -10.83 10.22 -5.35
N SER A 57 -11.80 10.00 -6.23
CA SER A 57 -11.56 9.62 -7.63
C SER A 57 -11.11 10.79 -8.50
N THR A 58 -11.46 12.02 -8.13
CA THR A 58 -11.24 13.23 -8.95
C THR A 58 -10.43 14.30 -8.24
N ARG A 59 -10.52 14.37 -6.91
CA ARG A 59 -9.90 15.40 -6.08
C ARG A 59 -8.51 14.98 -5.64
N ARG A 60 -7.62 15.97 -5.51
CA ARG A 60 -6.30 15.77 -4.90
C ARG A 60 -6.42 15.67 -3.38
N VAL A 61 -5.94 14.57 -2.81
CA VAL A 61 -5.83 14.34 -1.36
C VAL A 61 -4.66 15.15 -0.82
N VAL A 62 -4.92 16.01 0.16
CA VAL A 62 -3.91 16.94 0.69
C VAL A 62 -3.17 16.30 1.86
N LEU A 63 -1.85 16.23 1.76
CA LEU A 63 -0.91 15.79 2.79
C LEU A 63 -0.36 17.02 3.52
N ARG A 64 -0.49 17.06 4.85
CA ARG A 64 -0.07 18.22 5.67
C ARG A 64 0.83 17.77 6.82
N THR A 65 1.84 18.57 7.15
CA THR A 65 2.73 18.30 8.28
C THR A 65 2.31 19.07 9.55
N ASN A 66 1.74 20.27 9.40
CA ASN A 66 1.17 21.05 10.50
C ASN A 66 -0.36 21.00 10.53
N LEU A 67 -0.95 20.86 11.73
CA LEU A 67 -2.40 20.92 11.95
C LEU A 67 -2.93 22.34 12.24
N SER A 68 -2.12 23.40 12.05
CA SER A 68 -2.41 24.77 12.52
C SER A 68 -3.83 25.28 12.17
N SER A 69 -4.75 25.12 13.12
CA SER A 69 -5.76 26.06 13.65
C SER A 69 -6.42 27.10 12.74
N GLN A 70 -6.63 26.84 11.45
CA GLN A 70 -7.59 27.61 10.65
C GLN A 70 -8.78 26.74 10.25
N THR A 71 -9.89 27.06 10.92
CA THR A 71 -11.24 26.48 10.84
C THR A 71 -11.43 25.19 11.63
N GLY A 72 -12.38 25.20 12.57
CA GLY A 72 -12.70 24.11 13.50
C GLY A 72 -13.30 22.85 12.87
N HIS A 73 -12.98 22.58 11.60
CA HIS A 73 -13.24 21.32 10.92
C HIS A 73 -12.02 21.02 10.05
N ALA A 74 -11.20 20.05 10.44
CA ALA A 74 -10.26 19.43 9.52
C ALA A 74 -11.05 19.02 8.27
N GLU A 75 -10.63 19.48 7.09
CA GLU A 75 -11.18 18.97 5.83
C GLU A 75 -11.00 17.45 5.85
N SER A 76 -12.09 16.68 5.78
CA SER A 76 -12.09 15.22 6.01
C SER A 76 -11.31 14.42 4.95
N THR A 77 -10.78 15.11 3.94
CA THR A 77 -9.93 14.59 2.87
C THR A 77 -8.44 14.94 3.06
N SER A 78 -8.05 15.44 4.22
CA SER A 78 -6.65 15.75 4.55
C SER A 78 -6.01 14.66 5.41
N ILE A 79 -4.73 14.38 5.14
CA ILE A 79 -3.93 13.40 5.88
C ILE A 79 -2.83 14.16 6.61
N HIS A 80 -2.69 13.87 7.90
CA HIS A 80 -1.58 14.38 8.71
C HIS A 80 -0.36 13.48 8.51
N VAL A 81 0.78 14.09 8.21
CA VAL A 81 2.02 13.40 7.84
C VAL A 81 3.15 13.73 8.79
N PHE A 82 3.85 12.69 9.26
CA PHE A 82 5.12 12.80 9.97
C PHE A 82 6.25 12.26 9.07
N GLU A 83 7.23 13.10 8.74
CA GLU A 83 8.26 12.78 7.76
C GLU A 83 9.53 12.29 8.45
N VAL A 84 10.04 11.15 8.00
CA VAL A 84 11.28 10.57 8.52
C VAL A 84 12.21 10.16 7.40
N GLU A 85 13.52 10.27 7.65
CA GLU A 85 14.57 9.78 6.77
C GLU A 85 15.28 8.61 7.42
N VAL A 86 15.40 7.50 6.69
CA VAL A 86 16.15 6.33 7.11
C VAL A 86 17.46 6.27 6.33
N CYS A 87 18.57 6.32 7.06
CA CYS A 87 19.90 6.21 6.50
C CYS A 87 20.75 5.27 7.36
N TYR A 88 21.85 4.79 6.79
CA TYR A 88 22.84 4.06 7.57
C TYR A 88 23.88 5.01 8.14
N MET A 89 24.04 4.99 9.46
CA MET A 89 25.09 5.73 10.16
C MET A 89 25.84 4.78 11.10
N GLN A 90 27.17 4.81 11.05
CA GLN A 90 28.05 4.03 11.94
C GLN A 90 27.72 2.52 11.95
N GLY A 91 27.45 1.95 10.77
CA GLY A 91 27.14 0.52 10.63
C GLY A 91 25.70 0.11 11.00
N THR A 92 24.85 1.02 11.46
CA THR A 92 23.45 0.73 11.86
C THR A 92 22.44 1.61 11.12
N LEU A 93 21.21 1.12 10.95
CA LEU A 93 20.11 1.95 10.45
C LEU A 93 19.69 2.95 11.51
N LYS A 94 19.52 4.20 11.11
CA LYS A 94 19.04 5.30 11.96
C LYS A 94 17.85 5.97 11.29
N VAL A 95 16.88 6.34 12.12
CA VAL A 95 15.69 7.10 11.72
C VAL A 95 15.89 8.53 12.19
N ASN A 96 15.92 9.46 11.24
CA ASN A 96 16.05 10.89 11.48
C ASN A 96 14.71 11.55 11.21
N GLU A 97 14.23 12.36 12.16
CA GLU A 97 12.95 13.06 12.05
C GLU A 97 13.14 14.36 11.25
N LYS A 98 12.47 14.51 10.10
CA LYS A 98 12.56 15.74 9.29
C LYS A 98 11.77 16.88 9.92
N ASN A 99 10.66 16.54 10.58
CA ASN A 99 9.75 17.48 11.22
C ASN A 99 9.57 17.18 12.72
N ALA A 100 10.69 16.99 13.44
CA ALA A 100 10.72 16.64 14.87
C ALA A 100 9.83 17.53 15.77
N ALA A 101 9.69 18.82 15.45
CA ALA A 101 8.85 19.75 16.20
C ALA A 101 7.35 19.39 16.22
N GLN A 102 6.88 18.60 15.25
CA GLN A 102 5.47 18.18 15.12
C GLN A 102 5.21 16.80 15.74
N LYS A 103 6.24 16.12 16.25
CA LYS A 103 6.15 14.74 16.75
C LYS A 103 5.06 14.58 17.80
N ASP A 104 5.06 15.43 18.81
CA ASP A 104 4.10 15.33 19.92
C ASP A 104 2.68 15.58 19.44
N GLU A 105 2.47 16.57 18.57
CA GLU A 105 1.17 16.85 17.96
C GLU A 105 0.69 15.67 17.09
N PHE A 106 1.57 15.08 16.28
CA PHE A 106 1.23 13.95 15.42
C PHE A 106 0.84 12.70 16.22
N PHE A 107 1.64 12.32 17.23
CA PHE A 107 1.40 11.08 17.97
C PHE A 107 0.33 11.20 19.06
N HIS A 108 0.02 12.39 19.57
CA HIS A 108 -0.95 12.54 20.67
C HIS A 108 -2.27 13.22 20.24
N SER A 109 -2.36 13.81 19.04
CA SER A 109 -3.65 14.28 18.53
C SER A 109 -4.56 13.09 18.23
N ASN A 110 -5.76 13.03 18.78
CA ASN A 110 -6.68 11.92 18.50
C ASN A 110 -8.08 12.39 18.05
N PRO A 111 -8.20 13.21 16.97
CA PRO A 111 -9.51 13.41 16.36
C PRO A 111 -9.99 12.07 15.79
N GLU A 112 -11.22 11.64 16.10
CA GLU A 112 -11.78 10.33 15.70
C GLU A 112 -11.73 10.04 14.18
N ASN A 113 -11.43 11.05 13.35
CA ASN A 113 -11.42 10.99 11.88
C ASN A 113 -10.09 11.44 11.24
N LEU A 114 -9.01 11.66 12.00
CA LEU A 114 -7.74 12.09 11.42
C LEU A 114 -6.93 10.88 10.92
N VAL A 115 -6.68 10.83 9.63
CA VAL A 115 -5.77 9.85 9.04
C VAL A 115 -4.32 10.32 9.22
N LYS A 116 -3.50 9.47 9.84
CA LYS A 116 -2.09 9.74 10.13
C LYS A 116 -1.19 8.82 9.33
N VAL A 117 -0.15 9.39 8.71
CA VAL A 117 0.84 8.63 7.93
C VAL A 117 2.26 9.01 8.37
N ILE A 118 3.09 8.02 8.71
CA ILE A 118 4.54 8.21 8.77
C ILE A 118 5.08 8.02 7.35
N TRP A 119 5.68 9.07 6.81
CA TRP A 119 6.16 9.14 5.45
C TRP A 119 7.69 8.99 5.42
N ILE A 120 8.16 7.89 4.86
CA ILE A 120 9.54 7.45 4.94
C ILE A 120 10.28 7.78 3.64
N TYR A 121 11.40 8.48 3.79
CA TYR A 121 12.44 8.63 2.79
C TYR A 121 13.60 7.71 3.10
N SER A 122 14.17 7.06 2.10
CA SER A 122 15.47 6.42 2.23
C SER A 122 16.18 6.38 0.88
N LYS A 123 17.50 6.24 0.92
CA LYS A 123 18.32 5.99 -0.26
C LYS A 123 19.19 4.79 0.03
N SER A 124 19.35 3.87 -0.92
CA SER A 124 20.23 2.69 -0.76
C SER A 124 19.85 1.76 0.40
N VAL A 125 18.59 1.83 0.85
CA VAL A 125 17.98 0.97 1.88
C VAL A 125 16.73 0.34 1.29
N SER A 126 16.52 -0.97 1.52
CA SER A 126 15.31 -1.63 1.03
C SER A 126 14.08 -1.05 1.73
N VAL A 127 12.94 -0.99 1.04
CA VAL A 127 11.69 -0.45 1.60
C VAL A 127 11.31 -1.19 2.88
N VAL A 128 11.44 -2.52 2.89
CA VAL A 128 11.14 -3.36 4.06
C VAL A 128 12.08 -3.05 5.23
N ASP A 129 13.39 -2.91 4.98
CA ASP A 129 14.35 -2.56 6.04
C ASP A 129 14.08 -1.16 6.61
N ALA A 130 13.77 -0.18 5.76
CA ALA A 130 13.45 1.18 6.17
C ALA A 130 12.18 1.22 7.03
N LYS A 131 11.12 0.53 6.58
CA LYS A 131 9.86 0.40 7.34
C LYS A 131 10.06 -0.32 8.67
N MET A 132 10.87 -1.38 8.71
CA MET A 132 11.16 -2.09 9.95
C MET A 132 11.93 -1.21 10.95
N ALA A 133 12.87 -0.39 10.48
CA ALA A 133 13.59 0.57 11.33
C ALA A 133 12.62 1.60 11.94
N VAL A 134 11.74 2.19 11.12
CA VAL A 134 10.73 3.16 11.58
C VAL A 134 9.73 2.51 12.53
N PHE A 135 9.22 1.32 12.21
CA PHE A 135 8.34 0.57 13.09
C PHE A 135 8.99 0.33 14.46
N THR A 136 10.26 -0.09 14.48
CA THR A 136 11.00 -0.34 15.74
C THR A 136 11.16 0.95 16.55
N ASN A 137 11.44 2.08 15.89
CA ASN A 137 11.62 3.37 16.54
C ASN A 137 10.33 3.94 17.16
N TYR A 138 9.16 3.62 16.60
CA TYR A 138 7.87 4.17 17.04
C TYR A 138 6.88 3.09 17.52
N GLU A 139 7.35 1.88 17.84
CA GLU A 139 6.50 0.72 18.15
C GLU A 139 5.49 1.00 19.28
N SER A 140 5.85 1.84 20.26
CA SER A 140 4.95 2.22 21.35
C SER A 140 3.72 3.00 20.86
N TYR A 141 3.90 3.92 19.92
CA TYR A 141 2.82 4.76 19.39
C TYR A 141 1.94 3.99 18.39
N LEU A 142 2.55 3.11 17.61
CA LEU A 142 1.87 2.36 16.54
C LEU A 142 0.91 1.26 17.05
N LYS A 143 0.98 0.90 18.35
CA LYS A 143 0.08 -0.08 18.97
C LYS A 143 -1.26 0.52 19.39
N GLU A 144 -1.31 1.83 19.58
CA GLU A 144 -2.48 2.52 20.15
C GLU A 144 -3.25 3.33 19.08
N ASP A 145 -2.59 3.75 18.01
CA ASP A 145 -3.18 4.62 16.97
C ASP A 145 -3.27 3.97 15.57
N ASN A 146 -4.25 4.40 14.77
CA ASN A 146 -4.40 4.10 13.34
C ASN A 146 -3.39 4.86 12.47
N ILE A 147 -2.09 4.66 12.70
CA ILE A 147 -1.01 5.29 11.94
C ILE A 147 -0.52 4.35 10.84
N TYR A 148 -0.57 4.81 9.58
CA TYR A 148 -0.05 4.06 8.44
C TYR A 148 1.42 4.39 8.17
N ILE A 149 2.22 3.39 7.79
CA ILE A 149 3.63 3.54 7.45
C ILE A 149 3.79 3.40 5.93
N HIS A 150 4.20 4.49 5.28
CA HIS A 150 4.38 4.54 3.84
C HIS A 150 5.80 4.94 3.47
N HIS A 151 6.39 4.27 2.49
CA HIS A 151 7.69 4.65 1.94
C HIS A 151 7.52 5.31 0.57
N THR A 152 8.29 6.35 0.28
CA THR A 152 8.19 7.13 -0.99
C THR A 152 8.49 6.35 -2.27
N LEU A 153 8.94 5.10 -2.16
CA LEU A 153 9.25 4.22 -3.29
C LEU A 153 8.15 3.16 -3.49
N GLU A 154 7.09 3.19 -2.67
CA GLU A 154 5.90 2.38 -2.89
C GLU A 154 4.87 3.15 -3.72
N ASN A 155 3.84 2.45 -4.19
CA ASN A 155 2.71 3.10 -4.82
C ASN A 155 1.98 4.00 -3.80
N ALA A 156 1.98 5.30 -4.05
CA ALA A 156 1.32 6.31 -3.21
C ALA A 156 -0.21 6.11 -3.14
N GLU A 157 -0.82 5.40 -4.11
CA GLU A 157 -2.25 5.04 -4.05
C GLU A 157 -2.61 4.18 -2.84
N ASN A 158 -1.65 3.43 -2.28
CA ASN A 158 -1.89 2.67 -1.06
C ASN A 158 -2.31 3.58 0.11
N VAL A 159 -1.89 4.84 0.11
CA VAL A 159 -2.30 5.85 1.10
C VAL A 159 -3.74 6.29 0.86
N ILE A 160 -4.15 6.44 -0.40
CA ILE A 160 -5.55 6.76 -0.77
C ILE A 160 -6.47 5.59 -0.41
N ILE A 161 -6.06 4.36 -0.71
CA ILE A 161 -6.78 3.13 -0.31
C ILE A 161 -6.91 3.07 1.22
N PHE A 162 -5.85 3.40 1.97
CA PHE A 162 -5.90 3.48 3.43
C PHE A 162 -6.93 4.51 3.90
N LEU A 163 -6.92 5.73 3.35
CA LEU A 163 -7.88 6.80 3.65
C LEU A 163 -9.32 6.34 3.36
N ALA A 164 -9.57 5.79 2.16
CA ALA A 164 -10.88 5.29 1.77
C ALA A 164 -11.38 4.20 2.72
N ASN A 165 -10.51 3.28 3.16
CA ASN A 165 -10.92 2.25 4.11
C ASN A 165 -11.22 2.82 5.51
N GLN A 166 -10.51 3.86 5.96
CA GLN A 166 -10.84 4.54 7.22
C GLN A 166 -12.21 5.22 7.16
N GLN A 167 -12.52 5.90 6.05
CA GLN A 167 -13.84 6.49 5.82
C GLN A 167 -14.95 5.42 5.75
N ALA A 168 -14.69 4.29 5.08
CA ALA A 168 -15.62 3.15 5.07
C ALA A 168 -15.82 2.53 6.46
N ASN A 169 -14.76 2.43 7.27
CA ASN A 169 -14.89 1.97 8.66
C ASN A 169 -15.74 2.93 9.51
N LEU A 170 -15.58 4.25 9.33
CA LEU A 170 -16.43 5.24 9.98
C LEU A 170 -17.90 5.06 9.59
N LEU A 171 -18.15 4.85 8.30
CA LEU A 171 -19.49 4.57 7.77
C LEU A 171 -20.10 3.30 8.40
N VAL A 172 -19.34 2.20 8.47
CA VAL A 172 -19.76 0.96 9.16
C VAL A 172 -20.13 1.22 10.62
N ARG A 173 -19.31 1.98 11.36
CA ARG A 173 -19.61 2.33 12.76
C ARG A 173 -20.88 3.17 12.88
N ASN A 174 -21.13 4.10 11.95
CA ASN A 174 -22.33 4.92 11.95
C ASN A 174 -23.57 4.08 11.66
N LEU A 175 -23.52 3.23 10.63
CA LEU A 175 -24.61 2.31 10.28
C LEU A 175 -24.98 1.37 11.43
N LYS A 176 -23.99 0.78 12.11
CA LYS A 176 -24.23 -0.09 13.28
C LYS A 176 -24.92 0.66 14.41
N SER A 177 -24.48 1.87 14.74
CA SER A 177 -25.11 2.68 15.79
C SER A 177 -26.53 3.14 15.46
N ILE A 178 -26.90 3.20 14.17
CA ILE A 178 -28.28 3.47 13.76
C ILE A 178 -29.13 2.21 13.84
N LYS A 179 -28.60 1.08 13.36
CA LYS A 179 -29.30 -0.19 13.28
C LYS A 179 -29.64 -0.77 14.66
N GLU A 180 -28.68 -0.77 15.60
CA GLU A 180 -28.84 -1.44 16.90
C GLU A 180 -30.06 -0.97 17.70
N PRO A 181 -30.33 0.34 17.87
CA PRO A 181 -31.55 0.80 18.55
C PRO A 181 -32.84 0.40 17.85
N ILE A 182 -32.84 0.33 16.51
CA ILE A 182 -34.03 0.05 15.69
C ILE A 182 -34.43 -1.42 15.81
N SER A 183 -33.46 -2.35 15.77
CA SER A 183 -33.72 -3.80 15.82
C SER A 183 -34.30 -4.28 17.17
N ASN A 184 -34.10 -3.51 18.24
CA ASN A 184 -34.45 -3.90 19.62
C ASN A 184 -35.86 -3.47 20.06
N ILE A 185 -36.61 -2.76 19.23
CA ILE A 185 -37.91 -2.21 19.64
C ILE A 185 -38.98 -3.31 19.61
N ARG A 186 -39.86 -3.28 20.61
CA ARG A 186 -41.03 -4.14 20.74
C ARG A 186 -42.26 -3.29 21.07
N PHE A 187 -43.37 -3.55 20.38
CA PHE A 187 -44.59 -2.75 20.47
C PHE A 187 -45.75 -3.41 21.24
N GLU A 188 -45.65 -4.72 21.51
CA GLU A 188 -46.73 -5.57 22.04
C GLU A 188 -47.45 -4.94 23.25
N LEU A 189 -46.72 -4.69 24.35
CA LEU A 189 -47.31 -4.13 25.58
C LEU A 189 -47.84 -2.71 25.36
N THR A 190 -47.15 -1.92 24.54
CA THR A 190 -47.50 -0.50 24.31
C THR A 190 -48.84 -0.38 23.59
N VAL A 191 -49.07 -1.18 22.55
CA VAL A 191 -50.31 -1.18 21.75
C VAL A 191 -51.48 -1.75 22.56
N LYS A 192 -51.26 -2.88 23.24
CA LYS A 192 -52.29 -3.54 24.07
C LYS A 192 -52.83 -2.62 25.15
N GLU A 193 -51.94 -1.93 25.88
CA GLU A 193 -52.38 -0.98 26.91
C GLU A 193 -53.07 0.26 26.34
N ALA A 194 -52.58 0.81 25.22
CA ALA A 194 -53.14 2.01 24.59
C ALA A 194 -54.59 1.79 24.14
N VAL A 195 -54.77 0.76 23.31
CA VAL A 195 -56.06 0.39 22.71
C VAL A 195 -56.98 -0.22 23.78
N GLY A 196 -56.41 -0.94 24.74
CA GLY A 196 -57.07 -1.50 25.92
C GLY A 196 -57.91 -0.50 26.70
N VAL A 197 -57.29 0.61 27.09
CA VAL A 197 -57.90 1.70 27.87
C VAL A 197 -58.91 2.51 27.04
N ILE A 198 -58.55 2.83 25.79
CA ILE A 198 -59.37 3.71 24.94
C ILE A 198 -60.66 3.02 24.52
N LEU A 199 -60.63 1.75 24.13
CA LEU A 199 -61.80 1.00 23.69
C LEU A 199 -62.56 0.31 24.84
N SER A 200 -62.50 0.88 26.04
CA SER A 200 -63.26 0.37 27.18
C SER A 200 -64.76 0.63 27.02
N LYS A 201 -65.59 -0.20 27.66
CA LYS A 201 -67.04 -0.02 27.71
C LYS A 201 -67.45 1.37 28.22
N HIS A 202 -66.68 1.92 29.16
CA HIS A 202 -66.91 3.25 29.70
C HIS A 202 -66.68 4.35 28.66
N SER A 203 -65.56 4.29 27.92
CA SER A 203 -65.21 5.27 26.88
C SER A 203 -66.24 5.30 25.76
N ILE A 204 -66.68 4.13 25.28
CA ILE A 204 -67.67 4.03 24.19
C ILE A 204 -69.01 4.60 24.61
N ARG A 205 -69.49 4.28 25.83
CA ARG A 205 -70.71 4.88 26.37
C ARG A 205 -70.62 6.39 26.47
N ARG A 206 -69.47 6.91 26.94
CA ARG A 206 -69.23 8.35 27.02
C ARG A 206 -69.34 9.02 25.65
N TRP A 207 -68.74 8.45 24.60
CA TRP A 207 -68.84 9.01 23.24
C TRP A 207 -70.28 8.97 22.69
N CYS A 208 -70.98 7.86 22.90
CA CYS A 208 -72.40 7.75 22.53
C CYS A 208 -73.26 8.82 23.24
N TYR A 209 -72.96 9.14 24.50
CA TYR A 209 -73.68 10.17 25.24
C TYR A 209 -73.42 11.58 24.70
N SER A 210 -72.18 11.88 24.34
CA SER A 210 -71.78 13.20 23.83
C SER A 210 -72.10 13.42 22.35
N CYS A 211 -72.42 12.37 21.60
CA CYS A 211 -72.69 12.46 20.17
C CYS A 211 -73.96 13.29 19.89
N PHE A 212 -73.80 14.42 19.21
CA PHE A 212 -74.93 15.25 18.80
C PHE A 212 -75.59 14.68 17.55
N LEU A 213 -76.88 14.35 17.63
CA LEU A 213 -77.64 13.79 16.51
C LEU A 213 -78.40 14.87 15.72
N ARG A 214 -78.63 14.61 14.43
CA ARG A 214 -79.43 15.46 13.55
C ARG A 214 -80.40 14.64 12.72
N ASP A 215 -81.66 15.04 12.71
CA ASP A 215 -82.67 14.45 11.85
C ASP A 215 -82.82 15.32 10.59
N ASN A 216 -82.10 14.97 9.52
CA ASN A 216 -81.86 15.87 8.39
C ASN A 216 -81.22 17.19 8.86
N ASN A 217 -81.91 18.32 8.69
CA ASN A 217 -81.46 19.64 9.14
C ASN A 217 -81.94 19.98 10.58
N THR A 218 -82.74 19.12 11.21
CA THR A 218 -83.29 19.36 12.54
C THR A 218 -82.31 18.90 13.62
N PRO A 219 -81.87 19.79 14.54
CA PRO A 219 -81.04 19.38 15.68
C PRO A 219 -81.84 18.47 16.64
N VAL A 220 -81.33 17.27 16.91
CA VAL A 220 -81.93 16.31 17.85
C VAL A 220 -81.29 16.43 19.23
N GLY A 221 -79.96 16.43 19.30
CA GLY A 221 -79.23 16.63 20.56
C GLY A 221 -78.48 15.41 21.09
N THR A 222 -78.16 15.47 22.37
CA THR A 222 -77.40 14.52 23.20
C THR A 222 -78.27 14.02 24.35
N ILE A 223 -77.70 13.29 25.32
CA ILE A 223 -78.42 12.92 26.56
C ILE A 223 -78.80 14.10 27.46
N GLU A 224 -78.22 15.28 27.24
CA GLU A 224 -78.47 16.49 28.02
C GLU A 224 -79.64 17.32 27.45
N ASN A 225 -80.11 16.97 26.26
CA ASN A 225 -81.22 17.64 25.59
C ASN A 225 -82.56 16.98 25.94
N ALA A 226 -83.66 17.70 25.70
CA ALA A 226 -85.00 17.17 25.91
C ALA A 226 -85.25 15.90 25.07
N SER A 227 -86.17 15.05 25.52
CA SER A 227 -86.50 13.79 24.85
C SER A 227 -86.89 14.02 23.39
N TYR A 228 -86.35 13.19 22.50
CA TYR A 228 -86.67 13.23 21.07
C TYR A 228 -87.25 11.88 20.64
N ILE A 229 -88.58 11.82 20.67
CA ILE A 229 -89.33 10.58 20.45
C ILE A 229 -89.54 10.34 18.95
N CYS A 230 -88.81 9.35 18.42
CA CYS A 230 -88.93 8.88 17.05
C CYS A 230 -89.99 7.79 16.92
N ARG A 231 -90.91 7.93 15.97
CA ARG A 231 -91.94 6.91 15.64
C ARG A 231 -91.69 6.18 14.33
N SER A 232 -90.79 6.69 13.49
CA SER A 232 -90.42 6.10 12.20
C SER A 232 -89.19 5.21 12.37
N ALA A 233 -89.31 3.94 11.97
CA ALA A 233 -88.19 3.00 11.93
C ALA A 233 -87.04 3.49 11.02
N PHE A 234 -87.36 4.20 9.94
CA PHE A 234 -86.36 4.80 9.04
C PHE A 234 -85.59 5.92 9.73
N THR A 235 -86.28 6.78 10.51
CA THR A 235 -85.64 7.85 11.27
C THR A 235 -84.75 7.29 12.38
N VAL A 236 -85.24 6.30 13.14
CA VAL A 236 -84.44 5.62 14.19
C VAL A 236 -83.20 4.95 13.59
N ARG A 237 -83.35 4.29 12.43
CA ARG A 237 -82.22 3.67 11.72
C ARG A 237 -81.17 4.69 11.31
N ARG A 238 -81.57 5.79 10.67
CA ARG A 238 -80.64 6.86 10.26
C ARG A 238 -79.93 7.52 11.45
N LEU A 239 -80.64 7.74 12.55
CA LEU A 239 -80.06 8.31 13.77
C LEU A 239 -79.15 7.30 14.49
N LYS A 240 -79.45 5.99 14.41
CA LYS A 240 -78.54 4.92 14.85
C LYS A 240 -77.27 4.92 13.99
N GLU A 241 -77.40 4.96 12.66
CA GLU A 241 -76.27 5.05 11.72
C GLU A 241 -75.38 6.25 12.07
N GLN A 242 -75.96 7.45 12.21
CA GLN A 242 -75.19 8.63 12.65
C GLN A 242 -74.51 8.46 14.02
N LEU A 243 -75.20 7.86 15.00
CA LEU A 243 -74.63 7.63 16.33
C LEU A 243 -73.45 6.65 16.28
N VAL A 244 -73.58 5.58 15.50
CA VAL A 244 -72.55 4.56 15.30
C VAL A 244 -71.35 5.16 14.56
N ASP A 245 -71.59 5.83 13.44
CA ASP A 245 -70.55 6.45 12.61
C ASP A 245 -69.72 7.46 13.42
N ASN A 246 -70.39 8.38 14.11
CA ASN A 246 -69.70 9.40 14.93
C ASN A 246 -68.95 8.78 16.11
N THR A 247 -69.51 7.73 16.73
CA THR A 247 -68.84 7.04 17.85
C THR A 247 -67.62 6.27 17.38
N ILE A 248 -67.69 5.62 16.21
CA ILE A 248 -66.57 4.92 15.58
C ILE A 248 -65.49 5.92 15.15
N ASP A 249 -65.86 7.07 14.62
CA ASP A 249 -64.90 8.12 14.23
C ASP A 249 -64.16 8.69 15.46
N GLU A 250 -64.88 8.99 16.55
CA GLU A 250 -64.25 9.41 17.81
C GLU A 250 -63.36 8.31 18.42
N ALA A 251 -63.80 7.05 18.39
CA ALA A 251 -62.99 5.91 18.83
C ALA A 251 -61.71 5.77 18.00
N SER A 252 -61.82 5.88 16.66
CA SER A 252 -60.71 5.82 15.72
C SER A 252 -59.69 6.92 16.00
N ARG A 253 -60.15 8.18 16.15
CA ARG A 253 -59.29 9.33 16.48
C ARG A 253 -58.62 9.16 17.85
N ALA A 254 -59.36 8.68 18.86
CA ALA A 254 -58.82 8.45 20.20
C ALA A 254 -57.75 7.36 20.21
N VAL A 255 -57.96 6.27 19.47
CA VAL A 255 -56.96 5.19 19.36
C VAL A 255 -55.70 5.67 18.66
N ILE A 256 -55.83 6.38 17.52
CA ILE A 256 -54.68 6.94 16.79
C ILE A 256 -53.86 7.85 17.71
N ASN A 257 -54.52 8.77 18.44
CA ASN A 257 -53.83 9.69 19.34
C ASN A 257 -53.14 8.98 20.51
N ALA A 258 -53.81 8.00 21.13
CA ALA A 258 -53.25 7.26 22.26
C ALA A 258 -52.03 6.41 21.86
N ILE A 259 -52.10 5.76 20.70
CA ILE A 259 -50.95 5.03 20.15
C ILE A 259 -49.83 6.01 19.83
N ARG A 260 -50.13 7.13 19.14
CA ARG A 260 -49.12 8.14 18.79
C ARG A 260 -48.36 8.64 20.02
N GLU A 261 -49.04 9.02 21.10
CA GLU A 261 -48.39 9.56 22.31
C GLU A 261 -47.54 8.51 23.06
N ARG A 262 -48.02 7.27 23.14
CA ARG A 262 -47.27 6.20 23.81
C ARG A 262 -46.10 5.72 22.96
N PHE A 263 -46.31 5.61 21.66
CA PHE A 263 -45.28 5.31 20.68
C PHE A 263 -44.18 6.38 20.67
N TYR A 264 -44.57 7.67 20.69
CA TYR A 264 -43.65 8.81 20.78
C TYR A 264 -42.68 8.64 21.95
N ARG A 265 -43.22 8.38 23.15
CA ARG A 265 -42.41 8.17 24.35
C ARG A 265 -41.48 6.96 24.25
N ASN A 266 -41.98 5.86 23.67
CA ASN A 266 -41.21 4.63 23.53
C ASN A 266 -40.02 4.80 22.55
N VAL A 267 -40.27 5.38 21.38
CA VAL A 267 -39.23 5.65 20.37
C VAL A 267 -38.26 6.75 20.81
N GLU A 268 -38.75 7.78 21.48
CA GLU A 268 -37.89 8.84 22.03
C GLU A 268 -36.90 8.28 23.06
N SER A 269 -37.38 7.42 23.97
CA SER A 269 -36.55 6.81 25.00
C SER A 269 -35.52 5.82 24.44
N GLN A 270 -35.85 5.08 23.37
CA GLN A 270 -34.99 3.98 22.89
C GLN A 270 -34.10 4.36 21.70
N ILE A 271 -34.64 5.10 20.71
CA ILE A 271 -33.89 5.46 19.49
C ILE A 271 -33.31 6.86 19.60
N LEU A 272 -34.17 7.86 19.83
CA LEU A 272 -33.76 9.25 19.67
C LEU A 272 -32.68 9.64 20.69
N THR A 273 -32.77 9.12 21.91
CA THR A 273 -31.75 9.33 22.95
C THR A 273 -30.40 8.70 22.57
N ALA A 274 -30.41 7.47 22.05
CA ALA A 274 -29.19 6.77 21.62
C ALA A 274 -28.51 7.47 20.43
N LEU A 275 -29.32 7.97 19.49
CA LEU A 275 -28.83 8.67 18.31
C LEU A 275 -28.38 10.11 18.61
N GLU A 276 -29.03 10.81 19.55
CA GLU A 276 -28.68 12.18 19.94
C GLU A 276 -27.30 12.26 20.62
N TYR A 277 -26.91 11.21 21.36
CA TYR A 277 -25.56 11.10 21.93
C TYR A 277 -24.49 11.11 20.84
N LYS A 278 -24.76 10.50 19.67
CA LYS A 278 -23.77 10.32 18.61
C LYS A 278 -23.87 11.35 17.48
N PHE A 279 -25.08 11.85 17.21
CA PHE A 279 -25.37 12.74 16.07
C PHE A 279 -26.19 13.94 16.55
N HIS A 280 -25.52 15.06 16.83
CA HIS A 280 -26.18 16.30 17.21
C HIS A 280 -27.16 16.78 16.11
N ASN A 281 -28.34 17.28 16.50
CA ASN A 281 -29.44 17.74 15.63
C ASN A 281 -30.16 16.67 14.79
N LEU A 282 -29.74 15.39 14.86
CA LEU A 282 -30.38 14.28 14.14
C LEU A 282 -31.82 14.01 14.66
N LYS A 283 -32.01 14.12 15.98
CA LYS A 283 -33.28 13.86 16.68
C LYS A 283 -34.47 14.61 16.10
N PHE A 284 -34.33 15.91 15.86
CA PHE A 284 -35.43 16.76 15.41
C PHE A 284 -35.96 16.33 14.04
N LYS A 285 -35.07 16.00 13.10
CA LYS A 285 -35.46 15.62 11.73
C LYS A 285 -36.09 14.23 11.67
N ILE A 286 -35.46 13.23 12.32
CA ILE A 286 -36.00 11.87 12.41
C ILE A 286 -37.40 11.88 12.99
N SER A 287 -37.61 12.63 14.09
CA SER A 287 -38.89 12.67 14.79
C SER A 287 -40.04 13.04 13.84
N LYS A 288 -39.92 14.15 13.09
CA LYS A 288 -40.98 14.66 12.22
C LYS A 288 -41.40 13.67 11.14
N GLU A 289 -40.44 13.04 10.48
CA GLU A 289 -40.71 12.15 9.34
C GLU A 289 -41.17 10.77 9.78
N LEU A 290 -40.55 10.20 10.82
CA LEU A 290 -40.98 8.93 11.40
C LEU A 290 -42.45 9.02 11.83
N PHE A 291 -42.84 10.11 12.51
CA PHE A 291 -44.23 10.29 12.93
C PHE A 291 -45.18 10.49 11.76
N ALA A 292 -44.76 11.11 10.65
CA ALA A 292 -45.59 11.21 9.46
C ALA A 292 -45.88 9.83 8.86
N SER A 293 -44.86 8.98 8.72
CA SER A 293 -44.98 7.61 8.19
C SER A 293 -45.87 6.73 9.08
N ILE A 294 -45.66 6.78 10.40
CA ILE A 294 -46.48 6.03 11.37
C ILE A 294 -47.93 6.50 11.35
N ASN A 295 -48.16 7.81 11.29
CA ASN A 295 -49.53 8.34 11.28
C ASN A 295 -50.29 7.87 10.03
N SER A 296 -49.64 7.87 8.87
CA SER A 296 -50.23 7.32 7.64
C SER A 296 -50.57 5.84 7.78
N LEU A 297 -49.65 5.04 8.35
CA LEU A 297 -49.84 3.60 8.57
C LEU A 297 -50.98 3.32 9.56
N LEU A 298 -51.03 4.04 10.69
CA LEU A 298 -52.09 3.89 11.69
C LEU A 298 -53.46 4.26 11.12
N VAL A 299 -53.58 5.36 10.38
CA VAL A 299 -54.85 5.74 9.72
C VAL A 299 -55.32 4.62 8.80
N SER A 300 -54.42 4.06 7.97
CA SER A 300 -54.75 2.95 7.07
C SER A 300 -55.27 1.71 7.82
N VAL A 301 -54.56 1.29 8.87
CA VAL A 301 -54.95 0.10 9.67
C VAL A 301 -56.27 0.32 10.39
N ILE A 302 -56.47 1.48 11.00
CA ILE A 302 -57.67 1.86 11.75
C ILE A 302 -58.90 1.87 10.82
N VAL A 303 -58.78 2.50 9.65
CA VAL A 303 -59.86 2.54 8.65
C VAL A 303 -60.20 1.13 8.16
N ALA A 304 -59.21 0.31 7.85
CA ALA A 304 -59.40 -1.07 7.43
C ALA A 304 -60.08 -1.94 8.50
N PHE A 305 -59.87 -1.64 9.77
CA PHE A 305 -60.50 -2.34 10.89
C PHE A 305 -61.95 -1.90 11.14
N PHE A 306 -62.21 -0.59 11.24
CA PHE A 306 -63.52 -0.09 11.65
C PHE A 306 -64.57 -0.09 10.53
N HIS A 307 -64.15 0.05 9.26
CA HIS A 307 -65.09 0.11 8.13
C HIS A 307 -65.96 -1.17 7.99
N PRO A 308 -65.43 -2.40 8.12
CA PRO A 308 -66.25 -3.61 8.16
C PRO A 308 -67.20 -3.69 9.37
N LEU A 309 -66.79 -3.17 10.53
CA LEU A 309 -67.58 -3.24 11.77
C LEU A 309 -68.82 -2.34 11.72
N LEU A 310 -68.74 -1.21 11.03
CA LEU A 310 -69.84 -0.27 10.84
C LEU A 310 -71.05 -0.96 10.18
N GLY A 311 -70.80 -1.75 9.12
CA GLY A 311 -71.84 -2.54 8.46
C GLY A 311 -72.47 -3.60 9.37
N ILE A 312 -71.69 -4.22 10.26
CA ILE A 312 -72.18 -5.24 11.21
C ILE A 312 -73.08 -4.59 12.28
N ILE A 313 -72.65 -3.49 12.88
CA ILE A 313 -73.39 -2.80 13.96
C ILE A 313 -74.71 -2.20 13.44
N VAL A 314 -74.69 -1.70 12.20
CA VAL A 314 -75.91 -1.20 11.55
C VAL A 314 -76.86 -2.35 11.18
N ALA A 315 -76.34 -3.51 10.74
CA ALA A 315 -77.14 -4.67 10.33
C ALA A 315 -77.74 -5.48 11.50
N VAL A 316 -77.06 -5.56 12.65
CA VAL A 316 -77.49 -6.35 13.84
C VAL A 316 -78.73 -5.75 14.55
N GLY A 317 -79.19 -4.57 14.12
CA GLY A 317 -80.35 -3.85 14.68
C GLY A 317 -81.75 -4.34 14.29
N SER A 318 -81.98 -5.62 14.01
CA SER A 318 -83.33 -6.13 13.70
C SER A 318 -84.23 -6.40 14.92
N PHE A 319 -83.71 -6.27 16.16
CA PHE A 319 -84.47 -6.58 17.38
C PHE A 319 -85.09 -5.39 18.12
N ILE A 320 -84.80 -4.13 17.76
CA ILE A 320 -85.44 -2.93 18.35
C ILE A 320 -86.37 -2.23 17.34
N VAL A 321 -86.92 -2.98 16.40
CA VAL A 321 -88.09 -2.54 15.63
C VAL A 321 -89.20 -3.57 15.82
N THR A 322 -89.75 -3.65 17.04
CA THR A 322 -91.15 -4.03 17.10
C THR A 322 -91.92 -2.85 16.52
N LEU A 323 -92.64 -3.11 15.43
CA LEU A 323 -93.33 -2.18 14.53
C LEU A 323 -94.37 -1.22 15.19
N ILE A 324 -94.34 -1.01 16.52
CA ILE A 324 -95.35 -0.28 17.31
C ILE A 324 -94.75 0.68 18.38
N TRP A 325 -93.44 0.69 18.67
CA TRP A 325 -92.90 1.46 19.81
C TRP A 325 -92.15 2.74 19.40
N SER A 326 -92.52 3.86 20.04
CA SER A 326 -91.82 5.13 19.92
C SER A 326 -90.54 5.14 20.77
N VAL A 327 -89.40 5.55 20.20
CA VAL A 327 -88.08 5.49 20.84
C VAL A 327 -87.54 6.89 21.10
N ASP A 328 -87.16 7.19 22.34
CA ASP A 328 -86.42 8.41 22.67
C ASP A 328 -84.92 8.23 22.41
N VAL A 329 -84.42 8.85 21.34
CA VAL A 329 -83.00 8.76 20.94
C VAL A 329 -82.06 9.61 21.79
N ASN A 330 -82.59 10.52 22.61
CA ASN A 330 -81.81 11.25 23.62
C ASN A 330 -81.77 10.54 24.97
N SER A 331 -82.54 9.45 25.14
CA SER A 331 -82.51 8.68 26.39
C SER A 331 -81.16 7.99 26.60
N LYS A 332 -80.72 7.94 27.87
CA LYS A 332 -79.55 7.15 28.28
C LYS A 332 -79.73 5.68 27.93
N ASP A 333 -80.95 5.15 28.05
CA ASP A 333 -81.23 3.73 27.81
C ASP A 333 -81.04 3.32 26.35
N TRP A 334 -81.53 4.13 25.40
CA TRP A 334 -81.34 3.84 23.97
C TRP A 334 -79.85 3.94 23.58
N ARG A 335 -79.16 5.01 24.00
CA ARG A 335 -77.74 5.21 23.72
C ARG A 335 -76.84 4.17 24.40
N ASN A 336 -77.21 3.69 25.59
CA ASN A 336 -76.49 2.61 26.27
C ASN A 336 -76.57 1.29 25.51
N LYS A 337 -77.75 0.95 24.99
CA LYS A 337 -77.92 -0.28 24.20
C LYS A 337 -77.05 -0.25 22.94
N ILE A 338 -77.03 0.90 22.25
CA ILE A 338 -76.17 1.08 21.06
C ILE A 338 -74.69 1.08 21.45
N ALA A 339 -74.31 1.76 22.53
CA ALA A 339 -72.93 1.77 23.02
C ALA A 339 -72.43 0.36 23.41
N ASP A 340 -73.28 -0.45 24.04
CA ASP A 340 -72.95 -1.82 24.41
C ASP A 340 -72.80 -2.70 23.16
N GLU A 341 -73.66 -2.54 22.15
CA GLU A 341 -73.55 -3.21 20.85
C GLU A 341 -72.24 -2.86 20.13
N ILE A 342 -71.86 -1.58 20.11
CA ILE A 342 -70.57 -1.11 19.59
C ILE A 342 -69.41 -1.74 20.38
N TYR A 343 -69.47 -1.69 21.71
CA TYR A 343 -68.43 -2.25 22.59
C TYR A 343 -68.22 -3.74 22.34
N TYR A 344 -69.27 -4.56 22.40
CA TYR A 344 -69.13 -6.02 22.23
C TYR A 344 -68.64 -6.39 20.82
N THR A 345 -69.03 -5.62 19.80
CA THR A 345 -68.54 -5.83 18.43
C THR A 345 -67.06 -5.51 18.31
N ILE A 346 -66.60 -4.42 18.92
CA ILE A 346 -65.17 -4.06 18.96
C ILE A 346 -64.38 -5.07 19.80
N ASP A 347 -64.87 -5.41 21.00
CA ASP A 347 -64.19 -6.31 21.95
C ASP A 347 -63.95 -7.70 21.36
N LYS A 348 -64.93 -8.24 20.61
CA LYS A 348 -64.79 -9.52 19.89
C LYS A 348 -63.70 -9.52 18.82
N ASN A 349 -63.38 -8.36 18.25
CA ASN A 349 -62.39 -8.21 17.18
C ASN A 349 -61.13 -7.46 17.65
N LYS A 350 -61.01 -7.16 18.95
CA LYS A 350 -59.97 -6.28 19.49
C LYS A 350 -58.57 -6.88 19.34
N ASP A 351 -58.46 -8.21 19.45
CA ASP A 351 -57.19 -8.92 19.25
C ASP A 351 -56.68 -8.81 17.81
N ASP A 352 -57.58 -8.80 16.82
CA ASP A 352 -57.25 -8.56 15.41
C ASP A 352 -56.73 -7.12 15.18
N LEU A 353 -57.33 -6.12 15.85
CA LEU A 353 -56.83 -4.74 15.83
C LEU A 353 -55.43 -4.64 16.45
N PHE A 354 -55.21 -5.27 17.62
CA PHE A 354 -53.89 -5.28 18.26
C PHE A 354 -52.85 -5.89 17.33
N TRP A 355 -53.12 -7.10 16.82
CA TRP A 355 -52.21 -7.82 15.94
C TRP A 355 -51.90 -7.02 14.68
N LYS A 356 -52.89 -6.43 14.01
CA LYS A 356 -52.67 -5.64 12.80
C LYS A 356 -51.80 -4.41 13.06
N ILE A 357 -52.03 -3.68 14.15
CA ILE A 357 -51.22 -2.50 14.48
C ILE A 357 -49.79 -2.92 14.82
N GLU A 358 -49.64 -3.95 15.64
CA GLU A 358 -48.34 -4.48 16.04
C GLU A 358 -47.54 -5.00 14.85
N ASP A 359 -48.14 -5.86 14.02
CA ASP A 359 -47.52 -6.46 12.84
C ASP A 359 -47.07 -5.37 11.85
N ASN A 360 -47.92 -4.39 11.54
CA ASN A 360 -47.55 -3.32 10.61
C ASN A 360 -46.42 -2.42 11.16
N LEU A 361 -46.42 -2.12 12.45
CA LEU A 361 -45.32 -1.37 13.08
C LEU A 361 -44.05 -2.20 13.09
N GLN A 362 -44.11 -3.47 13.51
CA GLN A 362 -42.94 -4.34 13.57
C GLN A 362 -42.34 -4.54 12.17
N ASN A 363 -43.15 -4.82 11.15
CA ASN A 363 -42.72 -4.95 9.75
C ASN A 363 -42.00 -3.69 9.24
N MET A 364 -42.45 -2.48 9.63
CA MET A 364 -41.79 -1.23 9.24
C MET A 364 -40.37 -1.13 9.85
N PHE A 365 -40.20 -1.48 11.13
CA PHE A 365 -38.91 -1.43 11.82
C PHE A 365 -37.97 -2.55 11.36
N ASP A 366 -38.50 -3.76 11.18
CA ASP A 366 -37.74 -4.92 10.68
C ASP A 366 -37.25 -4.67 9.25
N GLY A 367 -38.11 -4.17 8.36
CA GLY A 367 -37.72 -3.80 7.00
C GLY A 367 -36.67 -2.67 6.97
N THR A 368 -36.71 -1.75 7.93
CA THR A 368 -35.67 -0.71 8.07
C THR A 368 -34.34 -1.30 8.54
N SER A 369 -34.38 -2.20 9.52
CA SER A 369 -33.19 -2.92 10.02
C SER A 369 -32.57 -3.82 8.95
N GLU A 370 -33.39 -4.48 8.13
CA GLU A 370 -32.96 -5.28 6.99
C GLU A 370 -32.31 -4.41 5.91
N ALA A 371 -32.94 -3.29 5.54
CA ALA A 371 -32.36 -2.33 4.60
C ALA A 371 -30.98 -1.81 5.07
N LEU A 372 -30.83 -1.47 6.35
CA LEU A 372 -29.54 -1.08 6.92
C LEU A 372 -28.51 -2.21 6.90
N SER A 373 -28.96 -3.48 6.97
CA SER A 373 -28.07 -4.65 6.86
C SER A 373 -27.56 -4.82 5.43
N ILE A 374 -28.43 -4.66 4.43
CA ILE A 374 -28.05 -4.68 3.01
C ILE A 374 -27.02 -3.58 2.73
N VAL A 375 -27.26 -2.36 3.22
CA VAL A 375 -26.31 -1.25 3.08
C VAL A 375 -24.98 -1.59 3.75
N LEU A 376 -25.00 -2.14 4.97
CA LEU A 376 -23.79 -2.56 5.68
C LEU A 376 -22.99 -3.59 4.88
N ASP A 377 -23.66 -4.57 4.27
CA ASP A 377 -23.02 -5.58 3.42
C ASP A 377 -22.39 -4.94 2.17
N LYS A 378 -23.06 -3.97 1.53
CA LYS A 378 -22.49 -3.19 0.42
C LYS A 378 -21.21 -2.45 0.85
N VAL A 379 -21.19 -1.83 2.04
CA VAL A 379 -19.97 -1.17 2.54
C VAL A 379 -18.85 -2.20 2.78
N ASN A 380 -19.18 -3.35 3.38
CA ASN A 380 -18.20 -4.41 3.63
C ASN A 380 -17.62 -4.96 2.31
N ASP A 381 -18.45 -5.12 1.27
CA ASP A 381 -18.00 -5.57 -0.05
C ASP A 381 -17.12 -4.52 -0.73
N PHE A 382 -17.47 -3.24 -0.64
CA PHE A 382 -16.60 -2.15 -1.08
C PHE A 382 -15.22 -2.19 -0.39
N GLN A 383 -15.18 -2.41 0.93
CA GLN A 383 -13.92 -2.56 1.67
C GLN A 383 -13.10 -3.77 1.20
N ARG A 384 -13.75 -4.89 0.86
CA ARG A 384 -13.06 -6.06 0.26
C ARG A 384 -12.46 -5.71 -1.10
N CYS A 385 -13.19 -4.96 -1.93
CA CYS A 385 -12.74 -4.53 -3.26
C CYS A 385 -11.58 -3.53 -3.23
N LEU A 386 -11.46 -2.71 -2.18
CA LEU A 386 -10.32 -1.81 -1.99
C LEU A 386 -8.97 -2.54 -1.86
N LYS A 387 -8.97 -3.86 -1.56
CA LYS A 387 -7.77 -4.70 -1.42
C LYS A 387 -6.70 -4.10 -0.50
N GLN A 388 -7.10 -3.38 0.55
CA GLN A 388 -6.14 -2.76 1.46
C GLN A 388 -5.24 -3.83 2.10
N THR A 389 -3.92 -3.61 2.04
CA THR A 389 -2.98 -4.46 2.74
C THR A 389 -3.01 -4.18 4.24
N ASP A 390 -3.21 -5.24 5.02
CA ASP A 390 -3.18 -5.18 6.49
C ASP A 390 -1.75 -4.90 6.98
N GLN A 391 -1.52 -3.71 7.53
CA GLN A 391 -0.23 -3.30 8.06
C GLN A 391 0.25 -4.22 9.19
N THR A 392 -0.65 -4.78 10.00
CA THR A 392 -0.27 -5.70 11.09
C THR A 392 0.31 -6.99 10.53
N LYS A 393 -0.27 -7.51 9.44
CA LYS A 393 0.29 -8.65 8.71
C LYS A 393 1.64 -8.30 8.10
N LEU A 394 1.77 -7.13 7.47
CA LEU A 394 3.04 -6.67 6.90
C LEU A 394 4.14 -6.57 7.96
N VAL A 395 3.84 -5.99 9.13
CA VAL A 395 4.78 -5.89 10.26
C VAL A 395 5.26 -7.27 10.70
N HIS A 396 4.37 -8.27 10.72
CA HIS A 396 4.76 -9.64 11.04
C HIS A 396 5.74 -10.21 10.02
N GLU A 397 5.52 -9.98 8.73
CA GLU A 397 6.44 -10.37 7.66
C GLU A 397 7.78 -9.63 7.74
N TRP A 398 7.78 -8.33 8.04
CA TRP A 398 9.01 -7.56 8.25
C TRP A 398 9.82 -8.09 9.43
N LYS A 399 9.16 -8.44 10.54
CA LYS A 399 9.79 -9.06 11.71
C LYS A 399 10.41 -10.41 11.38
N LYS A 400 9.74 -11.27 10.58
CA LYS A 400 10.29 -12.54 10.09
C LYS A 400 11.59 -12.32 9.30
N ARG A 401 11.58 -11.37 8.35
CA ARG A 401 12.76 -11.04 7.56
C ARG A 401 13.92 -10.57 8.42
N ASN A 402 13.65 -9.65 9.35
CA ASN A 402 14.67 -9.04 10.20
C ASN A 402 15.36 -10.07 11.12
N ALA A 403 14.67 -11.15 11.49
CA ALA A 403 15.22 -12.23 12.30
C ALA A 403 16.48 -12.88 11.68
N PHE A 404 16.60 -12.86 10.34
CA PHE A 404 17.72 -13.47 9.63
C PHE A 404 18.89 -12.52 9.33
N LYS A 405 18.72 -11.20 9.54
CA LYS A 405 19.69 -10.18 9.09
C LYS A 405 21.09 -10.35 9.71
N ASN A 406 21.14 -10.70 10.99
CA ASN A 406 22.40 -10.87 11.72
C ASN A 406 22.91 -12.32 11.70
N LEU A 407 22.09 -13.27 11.21
CA LEU A 407 22.42 -14.69 11.22
C LEU A 407 23.66 -14.98 10.37
N PHE A 408 23.69 -14.43 9.16
CA PHE A 408 24.67 -14.80 8.13
C PHE A 408 25.99 -14.03 8.21
N GLN A 409 26.06 -12.92 8.96
CA GLN A 409 27.28 -12.11 9.08
C GLN A 409 28.47 -12.88 9.68
N LYS A 410 28.21 -14.00 10.37
CA LYS A 410 29.23 -14.84 11.00
C LYS A 410 29.77 -15.95 10.09
N HIS A 411 29.20 -16.11 8.88
CA HIS A 411 29.50 -17.21 7.97
C HIS A 411 30.21 -16.69 6.72
N PRO A 412 31.54 -16.86 6.62
CA PRO A 412 32.35 -16.24 5.58
C PRO A 412 32.07 -16.79 4.16
N SER A 413 31.48 -17.98 4.04
CA SER A 413 31.09 -18.53 2.73
C SER A 413 29.72 -18.05 2.24
N VAL A 414 28.91 -17.41 3.10
CA VAL A 414 27.60 -16.88 2.72
C VAL A 414 27.78 -15.57 1.95
N LEU A 415 27.43 -15.58 0.67
CA LEU A 415 27.42 -14.41 -0.19
C LEU A 415 26.21 -13.53 0.09
N THR A 416 25.02 -14.14 0.08
CA THR A 416 23.73 -13.50 0.31
C THR A 416 22.67 -14.54 0.66
N TYR A 417 21.46 -14.11 0.98
CA TYR A 417 20.32 -14.98 1.26
C TYR A 417 19.00 -14.35 0.80
N LEU A 418 17.98 -15.19 0.60
CA LEU A 418 16.58 -14.80 0.43
C LEU A 418 15.74 -15.54 1.47
N ALA A 419 14.97 -14.80 2.26
CA ALA A 419 14.02 -15.36 3.22
C ALA A 419 12.60 -14.96 2.82
N GLY A 420 11.72 -15.93 2.63
CA GLY A 420 10.39 -15.67 2.09
C GLY A 420 9.50 -16.90 2.07
N THR A 421 8.49 -16.86 1.19
CA THR A 421 7.58 -17.96 0.96
C THR A 421 7.67 -18.50 -0.47
N ARG A 422 7.61 -19.81 -0.62
CA ARG A 422 7.39 -20.51 -1.90
C ARG A 422 6.16 -21.40 -1.76
N ASN A 423 5.15 -21.20 -2.60
CA ASN A 423 3.88 -21.93 -2.55
C ASN A 423 3.23 -21.95 -1.14
N GLY A 424 3.33 -20.84 -0.40
CA GLY A 424 2.81 -20.70 0.96
C GLY A 424 3.70 -21.27 2.09
N SER A 425 4.76 -22.00 1.76
CA SER A 425 5.72 -22.54 2.73
C SER A 425 6.89 -21.59 2.96
N SER A 426 7.30 -21.42 4.21
CA SER A 426 8.47 -20.62 4.57
C SER A 426 9.77 -21.31 4.13
N VAL A 427 10.68 -20.53 3.53
CA VAL A 427 11.97 -21.02 3.02
C VAL A 427 13.03 -19.94 3.15
N VAL A 428 14.25 -20.35 3.49
CA VAL A 428 15.42 -19.49 3.51
C VAL A 428 16.47 -20.06 2.57
N LYS A 429 16.67 -19.39 1.44
CA LYS A 429 17.65 -19.78 0.43
C LYS A 429 18.96 -19.05 0.66
N VAL A 430 20.04 -19.79 0.85
CA VAL A 430 21.37 -19.27 1.21
C VAL A 430 22.32 -19.52 0.04
N PHE A 431 22.95 -18.46 -0.44
CA PHE A 431 23.85 -18.50 -1.59
C PHE A 431 25.30 -18.54 -1.09
N LEU A 432 26.00 -19.62 -1.36
CA LEU A 432 27.33 -19.92 -0.85
C LEU A 432 28.39 -19.83 -1.95
N THR A 433 29.57 -19.33 -1.59
CA THR A 433 30.73 -19.22 -2.50
C THR A 433 32.05 -19.42 -1.74
N GLY A 434 33.11 -19.80 -2.45
CA GLY A 434 34.46 -19.93 -1.88
C GLY A 434 34.69 -21.20 -1.05
N GLN A 435 35.70 -21.21 -0.18
CA GLN A 435 36.02 -22.36 0.68
C GLN A 435 35.16 -22.35 1.96
N GLY A 436 34.92 -23.54 2.55
CA GLY A 436 34.18 -23.67 3.82
C GLY A 436 32.65 -23.77 3.70
N LYS A 437 32.09 -23.87 2.48
CA LYS A 437 30.64 -23.97 2.23
C LYS A 437 29.96 -25.04 3.08
N ARG A 438 30.48 -26.27 3.04
CA ARG A 438 29.93 -27.43 3.78
C ARG A 438 29.92 -27.21 5.30
N ASP A 439 30.94 -26.55 5.84
CA ASP A 439 31.00 -26.29 7.28
C ASP A 439 29.96 -25.25 7.70
N ASP A 440 29.73 -24.22 6.88
CA ASP A 440 28.70 -23.21 7.12
C ASP A 440 27.28 -23.79 6.93
N GLU A 441 27.07 -24.67 5.94
CA GLU A 441 25.80 -25.42 5.75
C GLU A 441 25.45 -26.24 7.01
N LEU A 442 26.40 -27.05 7.49
CA LEU A 442 26.22 -27.87 8.69
C LEU A 442 25.91 -27.02 9.92
N LYS A 443 26.68 -25.95 10.15
CA LYS A 443 26.45 -25.03 11.29
C LYS A 443 25.08 -24.36 11.23
N LEU A 444 24.61 -23.98 10.04
CA LEU A 444 23.29 -23.36 9.90
C LEU A 444 22.17 -24.35 10.21
N HIS A 445 22.26 -25.58 9.71
CA HIS A 445 21.29 -26.64 10.04
C HIS A 445 21.30 -27.02 11.53
N GLU A 446 22.47 -27.21 12.13
CA GLU A 446 22.60 -27.61 13.54
C GLU A 446 22.07 -26.55 14.50
N ASN A 447 22.38 -25.28 14.23
CA ASN A 447 21.98 -24.18 15.12
C ASN A 447 20.52 -23.76 14.92
N TYR A 448 19.91 -24.05 13.77
CA TYR A 448 18.56 -23.62 13.42
C TYR A 448 17.73 -24.74 12.75
N PRO A 449 17.48 -25.86 13.45
CA PRO A 449 16.86 -27.05 12.86
C PRO A 449 15.39 -26.85 12.44
N ALA A 450 14.72 -25.82 12.98
CA ALA A 450 13.35 -25.48 12.62
C ALA A 450 13.23 -24.64 11.34
N VAL A 451 14.35 -24.18 10.77
CA VAL A 451 14.36 -23.36 9.56
C VAL A 451 14.57 -24.25 8.34
N ASN A 452 13.71 -24.11 7.34
CA ASN A 452 13.85 -24.79 6.07
C ASN A 452 14.89 -24.07 5.18
N PHE A 453 16.15 -24.49 5.28
CA PHE A 453 17.22 -23.94 4.45
C PHE A 453 17.33 -24.64 3.09
N GLU A 454 17.53 -23.85 2.05
CA GLU A 454 17.99 -24.30 0.74
C GLU A 454 19.36 -23.70 0.45
N PHE A 455 20.36 -24.53 0.16
CA PHE A 455 21.71 -24.06 -0.15
C PHE A 455 21.97 -24.07 -1.64
N VAL A 456 22.56 -22.98 -2.14
CA VAL A 456 23.00 -22.85 -3.53
C VAL A 456 24.49 -22.64 -3.55
N ASP A 457 25.20 -23.59 -4.15
CA ASP A 457 26.57 -23.35 -4.58
C ASP A 457 26.54 -22.45 -5.82
N VAL A 458 26.88 -21.17 -5.63
CA VAL A 458 26.90 -20.16 -6.69
C VAL A 458 27.90 -20.51 -7.79
N ASP A 459 29.01 -21.17 -7.45
CA ASP A 459 30.06 -21.51 -8.41
C ASP A 459 29.60 -22.61 -9.37
N THR A 460 28.81 -23.57 -8.87
CA THR A 460 28.17 -24.59 -9.72
C THR A 460 26.98 -23.99 -10.47
N GLY A 461 26.16 -23.17 -9.80
CA GLY A 461 24.96 -22.58 -10.40
C GLY A 461 25.23 -21.61 -11.55
N CYS A 462 26.35 -20.85 -11.55
CA CYS A 462 26.70 -20.01 -12.72
C CYS A 462 26.87 -20.86 -13.99
N LYS A 463 27.32 -22.11 -13.91
CA LYS A 463 27.50 -22.96 -15.11
C LYS A 463 26.17 -23.26 -15.81
N ASP A 464 25.13 -23.51 -15.02
CA ASP A 464 23.78 -23.77 -15.55
C ASP A 464 23.18 -22.51 -16.17
N ILE A 465 23.40 -21.35 -15.53
CA ILE A 465 22.99 -20.04 -16.04
C ILE A 465 23.63 -19.75 -17.39
N LEU A 466 24.96 -19.93 -17.51
CA LEU A 466 25.70 -19.71 -18.75
C LEU A 466 25.16 -20.55 -19.91
N LYS A 467 24.86 -21.82 -19.67
CA LYS A 467 24.30 -22.72 -20.68
C LYS A 467 22.93 -22.25 -21.19
N ASN A 468 22.09 -21.72 -20.30
CA ASN A 468 20.79 -21.17 -20.69
C ASN A 468 20.95 -19.88 -21.48
N MET A 469 21.90 -19.01 -21.09
CA MET A 469 22.18 -17.77 -21.79
C MET A 469 22.70 -17.98 -23.22
N GLU A 470 23.54 -18.99 -23.45
CA GLU A 470 23.96 -19.34 -24.82
C GLU A 470 22.79 -19.61 -25.79
N ASN A 471 21.67 -20.14 -25.29
CA ASN A 471 20.47 -20.37 -26.11
C ASN A 471 19.71 -19.07 -26.38
N ILE A 472 19.59 -18.20 -25.37
CA ILE A 472 18.98 -16.88 -25.51
C ILE A 472 19.77 -16.05 -26.53
N GLU A 473 21.10 -16.02 -26.40
CA GLU A 473 21.97 -15.24 -27.28
C GLU A 473 21.87 -15.61 -28.75
N LYS A 474 21.74 -16.91 -29.05
CA LYS A 474 21.53 -17.38 -30.44
C LYS A 474 20.23 -16.83 -31.03
N LEU A 475 19.18 -16.71 -30.20
CA LEU A 475 17.91 -16.12 -30.61
C LEU A 475 18.02 -14.59 -30.72
N GLU A 476 18.68 -13.93 -29.78
CA GLU A 476 18.89 -12.47 -29.82
C GLU A 476 19.65 -12.05 -31.09
N GLN A 477 20.67 -12.83 -31.48
CA GLN A 477 21.47 -12.59 -32.69
C GLN A 477 20.73 -12.90 -34.00
N SER A 478 19.74 -13.79 -33.97
CA SER A 478 18.94 -14.15 -35.14
C SER A 478 17.61 -13.39 -35.23
N GLY A 479 17.24 -12.70 -34.15
CA GLY A 479 16.03 -11.89 -34.05
C GLY A 479 16.18 -10.49 -34.67
N PRO A 480 15.08 -9.72 -34.75
CA PRO A 480 15.12 -8.33 -35.20
C PRO A 480 16.01 -7.50 -34.26
N GLU A 481 16.88 -6.68 -34.84
CA GLU A 481 17.70 -5.72 -34.07
C GLU A 481 16.79 -4.68 -33.43
N ILE A 482 17.14 -4.25 -32.21
CA ILE A 482 16.45 -3.17 -31.51
C ILE A 482 16.96 -1.86 -32.09
N ASP A 483 16.08 -1.05 -32.68
CA ASP A 483 16.47 0.25 -33.17
C ASP A 483 16.89 1.19 -32.03
N ASN A 484 17.80 2.12 -32.33
CA ASN A 484 18.38 3.02 -31.33
C ASN A 484 17.32 3.88 -30.61
N GLU A 485 16.25 4.30 -31.28
CA GLU A 485 15.22 5.15 -30.66
C GLU A 485 14.44 4.35 -29.60
N THR A 486 14.04 3.13 -29.94
CA THR A 486 13.38 2.20 -29.01
C THR A 486 14.29 1.83 -27.84
N HIS A 487 15.57 1.55 -28.11
CA HIS A 487 16.55 1.23 -27.08
C HIS A 487 16.72 2.38 -26.07
N GLU A 488 16.83 3.63 -26.53
CA GLU A 488 16.94 4.80 -25.65
C GLU A 488 15.65 5.08 -24.86
N LYS A 489 14.46 4.84 -25.45
CA LYS A 489 13.18 4.92 -24.72
C LYS A 489 13.13 3.92 -23.57
N MET A 490 13.53 2.67 -23.81
CA MET A 490 13.57 1.64 -22.77
C MET A 490 14.61 1.93 -21.68
N LYS A 491 15.78 2.48 -22.05
CA LYS A 491 16.75 2.95 -21.06
C LYS A 491 16.17 4.01 -20.13
N GLU A 492 15.41 4.97 -20.67
CA GLU A 492 14.77 6.00 -19.84
C GLU A 492 13.69 5.41 -18.92
N VAL A 493 12.98 4.37 -19.35
CA VAL A 493 12.08 3.58 -18.48
C VAL A 493 12.88 2.90 -17.36
N ILE A 494 13.96 2.18 -17.69
CA ILE A 494 14.81 1.51 -16.69
C ILE A 494 15.37 2.52 -15.70
N LYS A 495 15.91 3.64 -16.17
CA LYS A 495 16.49 4.69 -15.33
C LYS A 495 15.47 5.32 -14.37
N ARG A 496 14.20 5.43 -14.78
CA ARG A 496 13.09 5.93 -13.96
C ARG A 496 12.69 4.95 -12.86
N HIS A 497 12.71 3.64 -13.16
CA HIS A 497 12.18 2.60 -12.27
C HIS A 497 13.24 1.84 -11.47
N ALA A 498 14.52 1.86 -11.85
CA ALA A 498 15.56 1.01 -11.27
C ALA A 498 15.69 1.12 -9.75
N GLU A 499 15.72 2.35 -9.21
CA GLU A 499 15.80 2.59 -7.77
C GLU A 499 14.59 2.00 -7.04
N GLN A 500 13.39 2.22 -7.57
CA GLN A 500 12.16 1.66 -7.03
C GLN A 500 12.20 0.12 -7.04
N ILE A 501 12.64 -0.48 -8.14
CA ILE A 501 12.72 -1.95 -8.27
C ILE A 501 13.73 -2.53 -7.28
N PHE A 502 14.95 -2.00 -7.21
CA PHE A 502 15.98 -2.51 -6.28
C PHE A 502 15.60 -2.32 -4.81
N ALA A 503 14.85 -1.27 -4.48
CA ALA A 503 14.40 -0.99 -3.12
C ALA A 503 13.22 -1.87 -2.70
N ASN A 504 12.28 -2.18 -3.60
CA ASN A 504 11.10 -2.99 -3.32
C ASN A 504 11.33 -4.50 -3.48
N HIS A 505 12.30 -4.91 -4.30
CA HIS A 505 12.52 -6.32 -4.64
C HIS A 505 13.97 -6.74 -4.35
N SER A 506 14.18 -7.43 -3.22
CA SER A 506 15.52 -7.83 -2.80
C SER A 506 16.14 -8.95 -3.62
N SER A 507 15.33 -9.72 -4.32
CA SER A 507 15.79 -10.74 -5.25
C SER A 507 16.42 -10.14 -6.51
N VAL A 508 16.02 -8.93 -6.94
CA VAL A 508 16.53 -8.28 -8.15
C VAL A 508 17.92 -7.71 -7.91
N ILE A 509 18.84 -8.02 -8.82
CA ILE A 509 20.26 -7.64 -8.79
C ILE A 509 20.74 -6.90 -10.05
N GLY A 510 19.97 -6.94 -11.15
CA GLY A 510 20.28 -6.21 -12.37
C GLY A 510 19.04 -6.02 -13.25
N ILE A 511 19.10 -5.06 -14.17
CA ILE A 511 18.04 -4.75 -15.13
C ILE A 511 18.69 -4.51 -16.49
N GLU A 512 18.24 -5.23 -17.52
CA GLU A 512 18.77 -5.13 -18.89
C GLU A 512 17.62 -5.08 -19.93
N ILE A 513 17.98 -4.89 -21.20
CA ILE A 513 17.06 -4.88 -22.34
C ILE A 513 17.36 -6.13 -23.18
N SER A 514 16.31 -6.83 -23.63
CA SER A 514 16.45 -7.95 -24.55
C SER A 514 15.35 -7.92 -25.62
N ASN A 515 15.66 -8.40 -26.82
CA ASN A 515 14.68 -8.65 -27.89
C ASN A 515 14.07 -10.06 -27.82
N VAL A 516 14.37 -10.82 -26.75
CA VAL A 516 13.88 -12.17 -26.52
C VAL A 516 13.25 -12.27 -25.13
N MET A 517 12.03 -12.78 -25.06
CA MET A 517 11.37 -13.11 -23.80
C MET A 517 11.50 -14.61 -23.53
N SER A 518 11.97 -14.99 -22.35
CA SER A 518 12.16 -16.37 -21.91
C SER A 518 11.23 -16.71 -20.72
N ARG A 519 9.93 -16.86 -20.98
CA ARG A 519 8.91 -17.13 -19.95
C ARG A 519 8.29 -18.52 -20.10
N HIS A 520 8.17 -19.26 -18.99
CA HIS A 520 7.57 -20.62 -18.94
C HIS A 520 8.22 -21.62 -19.91
N ASP A 521 9.55 -21.69 -19.92
CA ASP A 521 10.34 -22.55 -20.82
C ASP A 521 10.09 -22.32 -22.32
N LYS A 522 9.53 -21.15 -22.68
CA LYS A 522 9.30 -20.75 -24.07
C LYS A 522 10.04 -19.45 -24.35
N MET A 523 10.84 -19.46 -25.41
CA MET A 523 11.53 -18.29 -25.92
C MET A 523 10.77 -17.70 -27.10
N ARG A 524 10.59 -16.37 -27.11
CA ARG A 524 9.90 -15.64 -28.18
C ARG A 524 10.68 -14.38 -28.53
N ASN A 525 10.72 -14.01 -29.81
CA ASN A 525 11.26 -12.73 -30.27
C ASN A 525 10.29 -11.62 -29.91
N GLU A 526 10.36 -11.16 -28.67
CA GLU A 526 9.49 -10.17 -28.07
C GLU A 526 10.36 -9.24 -27.22
N LEU A 527 10.28 -7.94 -27.51
CA LEU A 527 11.04 -6.90 -26.83
C LEU A 527 10.59 -6.78 -25.37
N CYS A 528 11.53 -6.85 -24.44
CA CYS A 528 11.23 -6.87 -23.01
C CYS A 528 12.32 -6.19 -22.15
N ILE A 529 11.92 -5.80 -20.94
CA ILE A 529 12.86 -5.41 -19.88
C ILE A 529 13.14 -6.64 -19.03
N VAL A 530 14.40 -7.01 -18.87
CA VAL A 530 14.79 -8.20 -18.13
C VAL A 530 15.13 -7.82 -16.69
N LEU A 531 14.53 -8.51 -15.73
CA LEU A 531 14.84 -8.42 -14.30
C LEU A 531 15.71 -9.61 -13.89
N LEU A 532 17.00 -9.35 -13.69
CA LEU A 532 17.98 -10.35 -13.24
C LEU A 532 17.79 -10.57 -11.73
N CYS A 533 17.39 -11.78 -11.34
CA CYS A 533 16.99 -12.11 -9.97
C CYS A 533 17.79 -13.30 -9.41
N LEU A 534 18.03 -13.32 -8.10
CA LEU A 534 18.68 -14.45 -7.42
C LEU A 534 17.83 -15.74 -7.46
N ASP A 535 16.50 -15.58 -7.38
CA ASP A 535 15.51 -16.67 -7.47
C ASP A 535 14.14 -16.07 -7.83
N GLU A 536 13.47 -16.62 -8.84
CA GLU A 536 12.16 -16.19 -9.34
C GLU A 536 10.97 -16.79 -8.56
N SER A 537 11.20 -17.87 -7.81
CA SER A 537 10.16 -18.68 -7.18
C SER A 537 9.87 -18.32 -5.72
N ILE A 538 10.75 -17.53 -5.10
CA ILE A 538 10.61 -17.09 -3.71
C ILE A 538 10.05 -15.68 -3.70
N LEU A 539 8.94 -15.48 -3.00
CA LEU A 539 8.46 -14.14 -2.64
C LEU A 539 9.09 -13.76 -1.28
N PRO A 540 10.04 -12.80 -1.23
CA PRO A 540 10.66 -12.42 0.03
C PRO A 540 9.65 -11.82 1.00
N TYR A 541 9.86 -12.04 2.31
CA TYR A 541 8.92 -11.58 3.32
C TYR A 541 8.75 -10.05 3.29
N GLY A 542 7.48 -9.62 3.20
CA GLY A 542 7.09 -8.21 3.18
C GLY A 542 7.25 -7.50 1.83
N GLU A 543 7.66 -8.21 0.77
CA GLU A 543 7.74 -7.68 -0.60
C GLU A 543 6.51 -8.10 -1.43
N SER A 544 6.23 -7.34 -2.49
CA SER A 544 5.24 -7.71 -3.51
C SER A 544 5.87 -8.59 -4.60
N PRO A 545 5.06 -9.32 -5.39
CA PRO A 545 5.55 -10.01 -6.58
C PRO A 545 6.30 -9.07 -7.52
N LEU A 546 7.25 -9.62 -8.28
CA LEU A 546 7.97 -8.88 -9.33
C LEU A 546 6.97 -8.35 -10.37
N PRO A 547 7.19 -7.14 -10.92
CA PRO A 547 6.28 -6.58 -11.89
C PRO A 547 6.32 -7.38 -13.20
N GLU A 548 5.16 -7.50 -13.85
CA GLU A 548 5.05 -8.12 -15.17
C GLU A 548 5.30 -7.13 -16.31
N ASN A 549 5.33 -5.83 -16.01
CA ASN A 549 5.46 -4.75 -16.98
C ASN A 549 6.03 -3.48 -16.33
N LEU A 550 6.79 -2.69 -17.08
CA LEU A 550 7.26 -1.35 -16.71
C LEU A 550 6.98 -0.38 -17.87
N ASP A 551 6.15 0.64 -17.61
CA ASP A 551 5.73 1.67 -18.58
C ASP A 551 5.31 1.14 -19.96
N GLY A 552 4.58 0.03 -19.99
CA GLY A 552 4.09 -0.60 -21.20
C GLY A 552 5.00 -1.71 -21.75
N TYR A 553 6.25 -1.82 -21.30
CA TYR A 553 7.16 -2.89 -21.72
C TYR A 553 7.05 -4.12 -20.81
N PRO A 554 6.84 -5.33 -21.35
CA PRO A 554 6.73 -6.52 -20.52
C PRO A 554 8.06 -6.87 -19.86
N CYS A 555 7.99 -7.46 -18.66
CA CYS A 555 9.15 -7.89 -17.91
C CYS A 555 9.44 -9.39 -18.10
N ASP A 556 10.71 -9.71 -18.33
CA ASP A 556 11.24 -11.08 -18.36
C ASP A 556 12.07 -11.33 -17.10
N ILE A 557 11.77 -12.36 -16.33
CA ILE A 557 12.48 -12.65 -15.07
C ILE A 557 13.51 -13.71 -15.37
N ARG A 558 14.80 -13.42 -15.12
CA ARG A 558 15.89 -14.36 -15.38
C ARG A 558 16.74 -14.55 -14.14
N LYS A 559 17.15 -15.79 -13.89
CA LYS A 559 18.02 -16.13 -12.77
C LYS A 559 19.46 -15.71 -13.02
N GLU A 560 20.06 -14.99 -12.07
CA GLU A 560 21.45 -14.50 -12.16
C GLU A 560 22.12 -14.41 -10.78
N PHE A 561 23.47 -14.42 -10.76
CA PHE A 561 24.30 -14.15 -9.59
C PHE A 561 25.31 -13.02 -9.86
N VAL A 562 25.64 -12.25 -8.82
CA VAL A 562 26.67 -11.20 -8.85
C VAL A 562 27.83 -11.55 -7.93
N ARG A 563 29.09 -11.44 -8.40
CA ARG A 563 30.30 -11.77 -7.61
C ARG A 563 31.42 -10.72 -7.76
N PHE A 564 32.17 -10.50 -6.66
CA PHE A 564 33.46 -9.76 -6.60
C PHE A 564 34.66 -10.67 -6.79
N GLY A 565 35.91 -10.24 -6.49
CA GLY A 565 37.18 -10.83 -6.95
C GLY A 565 38.28 -11.73 -6.15
N HIS A 566 38.91 -12.85 -6.67
CA HIS A 566 40.13 -13.77 -6.48
C HIS A 566 41.02 -14.50 -7.66
N CYS A 567 42.40 -14.52 -7.64
CA CYS A 567 43.40 -15.35 -8.42
C CYS A 567 44.64 -15.87 -7.64
N VAL A 568 45.51 -16.70 -8.28
CA VAL A 568 46.80 -17.21 -7.75
C VAL A 568 48.06 -16.75 -8.54
N GLY A 569 49.09 -16.22 -7.83
CA GLY A 569 50.53 -16.39 -8.16
C GLY A 569 51.22 -15.35 -9.08
N CYS A 570 51.71 -14.23 -8.52
CA CYS A 570 52.63 -13.30 -9.20
C CYS A 570 53.71 -12.79 -8.24
N GLN A 571 54.96 -12.59 -8.72
CA GLN A 571 56.13 -12.20 -7.91
C GLN A 571 56.64 -10.77 -8.20
N THR A 572 56.14 -10.07 -9.24
CA THR A 572 56.53 -8.70 -9.60
C THR A 572 55.30 -7.84 -9.94
N LEU A 573 55.34 -6.53 -9.63
CA LEU A 573 54.22 -5.59 -9.79
C LEU A 573 54.09 -5.09 -11.24
N ASN A 574 52.97 -5.41 -11.90
CA ASN A 574 52.61 -5.04 -13.27
C ASN A 574 51.07 -4.87 -13.38
N ILE A 575 50.56 -4.41 -14.54
CA ILE A 575 49.11 -4.35 -14.82
C ILE A 575 48.49 -5.74 -14.61
N GLY A 576 47.36 -5.78 -13.90
CA GLY A 576 46.66 -7.00 -13.53
C GLY A 576 47.20 -7.68 -12.28
N CYS A 577 48.33 -7.24 -11.70
CA CYS A 577 48.90 -7.88 -10.52
C CYS A 577 48.02 -7.78 -9.28
N SER A 578 48.14 -8.78 -8.41
CA SER A 578 47.38 -8.90 -7.17
C SER A 578 47.77 -7.85 -6.14
N ILE A 579 46.80 -7.10 -5.67
CA ILE A 579 46.97 -6.11 -4.59
C ILE A 579 45.87 -6.28 -3.55
N GLY A 580 46.09 -5.80 -2.33
CA GLY A 580 45.06 -5.81 -1.30
C GLY A 580 45.41 -4.91 -0.11
N ILE A 581 44.60 -5.02 0.94
CA ILE A 581 44.80 -4.30 2.20
C ILE A 581 45.61 -5.22 3.15
N PRO A 582 46.62 -4.70 3.88
CA PRO A 582 47.38 -5.48 4.84
C PRO A 582 46.49 -6.30 5.78
N LEU A 583 46.80 -7.59 5.95
CA LEU A 583 46.10 -8.53 6.84
C LEU A 583 44.62 -8.78 6.50
N VAL A 584 44.12 -8.29 5.37
CA VAL A 584 42.74 -8.49 4.91
C VAL A 584 42.73 -9.50 3.76
N LYS A 585 41.88 -10.52 3.85
CA LYS A 585 41.68 -11.52 2.78
C LYS A 585 40.82 -10.99 1.61
N LEU A 586 40.96 -9.72 1.27
CA LEU A 586 40.37 -9.07 0.10
C LEU A 586 41.50 -8.66 -0.84
N ALA A 587 41.24 -8.77 -2.14
CA ALA A 587 42.27 -8.56 -3.13
C ALA A 587 41.66 -8.16 -4.49
N GLY A 588 42.41 -7.36 -5.24
CA GLY A 588 42.04 -6.89 -6.57
C GLY A 588 43.26 -6.80 -7.48
N SER A 589 43.14 -6.02 -8.54
CA SER A 589 44.15 -5.87 -9.58
C SER A 589 44.66 -4.44 -9.70
N VAL A 590 45.94 -4.33 -10.06
CA VAL A 590 46.48 -3.08 -10.64
C VAL A 590 45.80 -2.82 -11.99
N GLY A 591 45.27 -1.61 -12.17
CA GLY A 591 44.56 -1.19 -13.37
C GLY A 591 45.42 -0.46 -14.37
N PHE A 592 45.42 0.87 -14.28
CA PHE A 592 46.19 1.76 -15.16
C PHE A 592 47.25 2.48 -14.36
N PHE A 593 48.44 2.67 -14.93
CA PHE A 593 49.39 3.59 -14.36
C PHE A 593 49.02 5.03 -14.69
N VAL A 594 49.19 5.92 -13.72
CA VAL A 594 48.79 7.32 -13.84
C VAL A 594 49.78 8.27 -13.18
N LYS A 595 49.78 9.52 -13.64
CA LYS A 595 50.40 10.66 -12.95
C LYS A 595 49.32 11.67 -12.59
N SER A 596 49.44 12.26 -11.41
CA SER A 596 48.64 13.42 -11.03
C SER A 596 49.00 14.62 -11.90
N ASN A 597 47.99 15.40 -12.29
CA ASN A 597 48.17 16.66 -13.00
C ASN A 597 48.49 17.82 -12.03
N ASP A 598 48.34 17.60 -10.72
CA ASP A 598 48.68 18.60 -9.70
C ASP A 598 50.20 18.67 -9.51
N SER A 599 50.80 19.78 -9.96
CA SER A 599 52.22 20.06 -9.75
C SER A 599 52.42 21.00 -8.55
N ILE A 600 52.73 20.44 -7.39
CA ILE A 600 53.34 21.22 -6.32
C ILE A 600 54.85 20.99 -6.40
N GLN A 601 55.60 22.00 -6.82
CA GLN A 601 57.07 22.02 -6.87
C GLN A 601 57.73 20.98 -7.80
N GLY A 602 57.11 20.62 -8.93
CA GLY A 602 57.74 19.78 -9.96
C GLY A 602 57.85 18.29 -9.64
N ASN A 603 57.29 17.84 -8.50
CA ASN A 603 57.20 16.42 -8.14
C ASN A 603 55.78 15.90 -8.41
N PHE A 604 55.57 15.30 -9.58
CA PHE A 604 54.31 14.62 -9.89
C PHE A 604 54.17 13.36 -9.02
N LYS A 605 53.00 13.19 -8.40
CA LYS A 605 52.67 11.92 -7.74
C LYS A 605 52.35 10.90 -8.84
N SER A 606 53.10 9.81 -8.88
CA SER A 606 52.86 8.67 -9.78
C SER A 606 52.35 7.46 -9.01
N GLY A 607 51.67 6.57 -9.73
CA GLY A 607 51.25 5.30 -9.21
C GLY A 607 50.22 4.65 -10.12
N PHE A 608 49.19 4.04 -9.56
CA PHE A 608 48.20 3.31 -10.37
C PHE A 608 46.76 3.47 -9.86
N LEU A 609 45.82 3.25 -10.77
CA LEU A 609 44.39 3.14 -10.49
C LEU A 609 44.00 1.68 -10.21
N THR A 610 43.04 1.49 -9.32
CA THR A 610 42.36 0.21 -9.04
C THR A 610 40.93 0.50 -8.57
N ALA A 611 40.19 -0.50 -8.08
CA ALA A 611 38.85 -0.32 -7.52
C ALA A 611 38.89 0.19 -6.06
N ALA A 612 37.94 1.06 -5.68
CA ALA A 612 37.85 1.60 -4.33
C ALA A 612 37.53 0.53 -3.30
N HIS A 613 36.64 -0.42 -3.62
CA HIS A 613 36.28 -1.50 -2.70
C HIS A 613 37.44 -2.48 -2.42
N VAL A 614 38.47 -2.47 -3.28
CA VAL A 614 39.72 -3.22 -3.07
C VAL A 614 40.67 -2.46 -2.15
N ALA A 615 40.70 -1.14 -2.28
CA ALA A 615 41.72 -0.30 -1.66
C ALA A 615 41.30 0.30 -0.30
N ILE A 616 40.00 0.45 -0.04
CA ILE A 616 39.47 1.11 1.17
C ILE A 616 38.51 0.18 1.92
N LYS A 617 38.90 -0.20 3.15
CA LYS A 617 38.12 -1.12 3.98
C LYS A 617 36.70 -0.60 4.29
N PRO A 618 36.50 0.66 4.71
CA PRO A 618 35.16 1.25 4.84
C PRO A 618 34.70 1.98 3.56
N CYS A 619 34.93 1.44 2.37
CA CYS A 619 34.55 2.09 1.09
C CYS A 619 33.06 2.49 1.01
N ALA A 620 32.19 1.74 1.67
CA ALA A 620 30.76 2.06 1.79
C ALA A 620 30.49 3.46 2.37
N GLU A 621 31.36 3.99 3.23
CA GLU A 621 31.20 5.34 3.79
C GLU A 621 31.40 6.43 2.74
N LEU A 622 32.19 6.18 1.68
CA LEU A 622 32.35 7.12 0.58
C LEU A 622 31.05 7.26 -0.24
N TYR A 623 30.27 6.17 -0.34
CA TYR A 623 28.98 6.17 -1.04
C TYR A 623 27.97 7.09 -0.35
N GLU A 624 27.90 7.05 0.97
CA GLU A 624 26.95 7.82 1.76
C GLU A 624 27.23 9.33 1.67
N HIS A 625 28.51 9.72 1.78
CA HIS A 625 28.92 11.12 1.73
C HIS A 625 28.95 11.69 0.31
N LYS A 626 28.96 10.84 -0.72
CA LYS A 626 29.10 11.23 -2.14
C LYS A 626 30.30 12.14 -2.38
N SER A 627 31.39 11.90 -1.65
CA SER A 627 32.58 12.74 -1.63
C SER A 627 33.80 11.95 -2.08
N LEU A 628 34.75 12.65 -2.71
CA LEU A 628 36.11 12.13 -2.87
C LEU A 628 36.73 11.82 -1.50
N LEU A 629 37.69 10.89 -1.45
CA LEU A 629 38.40 10.53 -0.22
C LEU A 629 39.05 11.78 0.39
N SER A 630 39.68 12.63 -0.42
CA SER A 630 40.33 13.88 0.03
C SER A 630 39.39 14.84 0.78
N GLN A 631 38.08 14.72 0.56
CA GLN A 631 37.03 15.53 1.18
C GLN A 631 36.27 14.79 2.30
N ASN A 632 36.63 13.54 2.55
CA ASN A 632 35.96 12.66 3.49
C ASN A 632 36.74 12.53 4.81
N PRO A 633 36.08 12.32 5.97
CA PRO A 633 36.78 12.01 7.22
C PRO A 633 37.78 10.85 7.13
N LEU A 634 37.55 9.90 6.21
CA LEU A 634 38.45 8.79 5.93
C LEU A 634 39.84 9.23 5.41
N ALA A 635 40.02 10.45 4.90
CA ALA A 635 41.33 10.98 4.50
C ALA A 635 42.34 11.02 5.66
N ASN A 636 41.86 11.10 6.91
CA ASN A 636 42.72 11.14 8.09
C ASN A 636 43.32 9.77 8.45
N MET A 637 42.90 8.71 7.77
CA MET A 637 43.39 7.35 7.97
C MET A 637 44.42 6.98 6.89
N SER A 638 45.46 6.25 7.26
CA SER A 638 46.40 5.68 6.30
C SER A 638 45.79 4.44 5.66
N HIS A 639 45.59 4.46 4.35
CA HIS A 639 45.10 3.32 3.55
C HIS A 639 46.26 2.74 2.75
N GLU A 640 46.96 1.78 3.34
CA GLU A 640 48.13 1.13 2.73
C GLU A 640 47.71 -0.04 1.83
N ILE A 641 48.46 -0.23 0.75
CA ILE A 641 48.23 -1.30 -0.22
C ILE A 641 49.44 -2.23 -0.27
N VAL A 642 49.18 -3.52 -0.26
CA VAL A 642 50.20 -4.57 -0.31
C VAL A 642 50.18 -5.33 -1.62
N HIS A 643 51.36 -5.78 -2.05
CA HIS A 643 51.53 -6.71 -3.15
C HIS A 643 52.55 -7.81 -2.76
N PRO A 644 52.31 -9.08 -3.13
CA PRO A 644 51.00 -9.60 -3.54
C PRO A 644 49.96 -9.38 -2.42
N SER A 645 48.67 -9.57 -2.69
CA SER A 645 47.66 -9.43 -1.64
C SER A 645 47.85 -10.44 -0.50
N TYR A 646 47.33 -10.14 0.69
CA TYR A 646 47.36 -11.08 1.83
C TYR A 646 46.59 -12.38 1.57
N ALA A 647 45.61 -12.34 0.66
CA ALA A 647 44.91 -13.55 0.20
C ALA A 647 45.83 -14.52 -0.56
N ASP A 648 46.89 -13.99 -1.18
CA ASP A 648 47.76 -14.76 -2.07
C ASP A 648 49.10 -15.09 -1.39
N ASN A 649 49.64 -14.19 -0.57
CA ASN A 649 50.83 -14.44 0.24
C ASN A 649 50.80 -13.61 1.53
N SER A 650 51.01 -14.27 2.67
CA SER A 650 51.13 -13.60 3.97
C SER A 650 52.44 -12.81 4.12
N ALA A 651 53.50 -13.17 3.38
CA ALA A 651 54.75 -12.43 3.27
C ALA A 651 54.65 -11.34 2.17
N ASN A 652 53.65 -10.47 2.29
CA ASN A 652 53.44 -9.35 1.36
C ASN A 652 54.20 -8.09 1.80
N VAL A 653 54.42 -7.18 0.85
CA VAL A 653 55.07 -5.89 1.09
C VAL A 653 54.14 -4.74 0.77
N VAL A 654 54.20 -3.68 1.56
CA VAL A 654 53.49 -2.43 1.26
C VAL A 654 54.14 -1.77 0.04
N ILE A 655 53.33 -1.51 -0.99
CA ILE A 655 53.80 -0.94 -2.27
C ILE A 655 53.35 0.50 -2.49
N GLY A 656 52.37 0.98 -1.73
CA GLY A 656 51.82 2.32 -1.90
C GLY A 656 50.72 2.67 -0.92
N LYS A 657 50.20 3.89 -1.06
CA LYS A 657 49.10 4.43 -0.24
C LYS A 657 48.02 5.03 -1.13
N VAL A 658 46.75 4.85 -0.75
CA VAL A 658 45.63 5.50 -1.43
C VAL A 658 45.70 7.01 -1.15
N ILE A 659 45.72 7.81 -2.20
CA ILE A 659 45.73 9.29 -2.10
C ILE A 659 44.45 9.93 -2.60
N GLU A 660 43.67 9.21 -3.40
CA GLU A 660 42.32 9.61 -3.79
C GLU A 660 41.47 8.37 -4.04
N SER A 661 40.15 8.47 -3.83
CA SER A 661 39.21 7.37 -4.08
C SER A 661 37.77 7.87 -4.16
N PHE A 662 36.94 7.16 -4.91
CA PHE A 662 35.50 7.39 -4.96
C PHE A 662 34.75 6.07 -5.16
N PHE A 663 33.62 5.93 -4.46
CA PHE A 663 32.74 4.78 -4.52
C PHE A 663 31.29 5.25 -4.53
N GLY A 664 30.67 5.37 -5.71
CA GLY A 664 29.30 5.84 -5.87
C GLY A 664 29.01 6.41 -7.25
N ASN A 665 28.09 7.39 -7.33
CA ASN A 665 27.73 8.07 -8.59
C ASN A 665 28.26 9.50 -8.60
N TYR A 666 29.16 9.82 -9.54
CA TYR A 666 29.90 11.10 -9.64
C TYR A 666 29.42 11.95 -10.82
N GLY A 667 29.66 13.27 -10.74
CA GLY A 667 29.40 14.21 -11.84
C GLY A 667 27.92 14.52 -12.10
N ARG A 668 27.66 15.37 -13.10
CA ARG A 668 26.29 15.81 -13.45
C ARG A 668 25.40 14.68 -13.97
N ASN A 669 26.00 13.71 -14.66
CA ASN A 669 25.29 12.55 -15.20
C ASN A 669 25.10 11.44 -14.16
N GLY A 670 25.73 11.56 -12.98
CA GLY A 670 25.70 10.55 -11.93
C GLY A 670 26.34 9.24 -12.37
N THR A 671 27.50 9.29 -13.04
CA THR A 671 28.20 8.11 -13.54
C THR A 671 28.82 7.31 -12.39
N GLY A 672 28.62 5.99 -12.40
CA GLY A 672 29.12 5.06 -11.40
C GLY A 672 30.64 4.92 -11.44
N ILE A 673 31.30 5.32 -10.36
CA ILE A 673 32.73 5.22 -10.14
C ILE A 673 33.00 4.36 -8.90
N ASP A 674 33.81 3.32 -9.08
CA ASP A 674 34.43 2.52 -8.04
C ASP A 674 35.93 2.45 -8.35
N ALA A 675 36.64 3.49 -7.94
CA ALA A 675 38.05 3.67 -8.30
C ALA A 675 38.86 4.27 -7.15
N ALA A 676 40.14 3.91 -7.08
CA ALA A 676 41.12 4.47 -6.15
C ALA A 676 42.45 4.72 -6.84
N PHE A 677 43.11 5.83 -6.50
CA PHE A 677 44.44 6.18 -6.93
C PHE A 677 45.46 5.90 -5.81
N ILE A 678 46.38 4.98 -6.09
CA ILE A 678 47.45 4.57 -5.19
C ILE A 678 48.72 5.27 -5.62
N GLN A 679 49.30 6.06 -4.71
CA GLN A 679 50.64 6.62 -4.88
C GLN A 679 51.69 5.55 -4.56
N THR A 680 52.67 5.39 -5.44
CA THR A 680 53.81 4.48 -5.26
C THR A 680 55.14 5.21 -5.53
N ASN A 681 56.27 4.55 -5.29
CA ASN A 681 57.59 5.06 -5.67
C ASN A 681 57.99 4.67 -7.10
N GLN A 682 57.05 4.20 -7.92
CA GLN A 682 57.31 3.70 -9.27
C GLN A 682 57.58 4.87 -10.24
N ARG A 683 58.79 4.90 -10.82
CA ARG A 683 59.29 6.03 -11.63
C ARG A 683 59.34 5.76 -13.14
N ASN A 684 59.23 4.51 -13.57
CA ASN A 684 59.32 4.13 -14.98
C ASN A 684 57.90 4.07 -15.58
N LEU A 685 57.43 5.22 -16.05
CA LEU A 685 56.21 5.34 -16.84
C LEU A 685 56.62 5.78 -18.25
N GLY A 686 56.10 5.09 -19.26
CA GLY A 686 56.37 5.37 -20.67
C GLY A 686 55.59 6.57 -21.18
N GLU A 687 55.09 6.49 -22.41
CA GLU A 687 54.33 7.57 -23.04
C GLU A 687 52.91 7.71 -22.46
N GLU A 688 52.34 8.91 -22.60
CA GLU A 688 50.94 9.19 -22.27
C GLU A 688 50.01 8.50 -23.28
N ILE A 689 48.96 7.84 -22.78
CA ILE A 689 48.00 7.13 -23.63
C ILE A 689 46.74 7.97 -23.85
N HIS A 690 46.37 8.18 -25.10
CA HIS A 690 45.12 8.84 -25.45
C HIS A 690 43.90 7.93 -25.23
N LEU A 691 42.87 8.49 -24.58
CA LEU A 691 41.58 7.84 -24.37
C LEU A 691 40.76 7.78 -25.67
N PRO A 692 39.92 6.75 -25.88
CA PRO A 692 39.03 6.69 -27.03
C PRO A 692 37.96 7.80 -26.97
N ASP A 693 37.53 8.30 -28.14
CA ASP A 693 36.34 9.15 -28.22
C ASP A 693 35.10 8.28 -28.01
N GLU A 694 34.26 8.63 -27.03
CA GLU A 694 33.06 7.88 -26.72
C GLU A 694 32.02 7.90 -27.86
N LYS A 695 32.11 8.84 -28.79
CA LYS A 695 31.24 8.90 -29.98
C LYS A 695 31.53 7.79 -30.98
N ASP A 696 32.75 7.27 -30.97
CA ASP A 696 33.20 6.21 -31.87
C ASP A 696 32.92 4.81 -31.30
N LEU A 697 32.40 4.72 -30.07
CA LEU A 697 32.08 3.46 -29.41
C LEU A 697 30.74 2.90 -29.88
N LEU A 698 30.76 1.65 -30.33
CA LEU A 698 29.58 0.86 -30.70
C LEU A 698 29.32 -0.21 -29.63
N PHE A 699 28.06 -0.32 -29.20
CA PHE A 699 27.62 -1.22 -28.13
C PHE A 699 26.80 -2.40 -28.65
N ASN A 700 26.90 -2.71 -29.94
CA ASN A 700 26.23 -3.86 -30.56
C ASN A 700 27.08 -5.16 -30.50
N GLY A 701 28.15 -5.16 -29.69
CA GLY A 701 29.07 -6.30 -29.57
C GLY A 701 30.07 -6.47 -30.72
N SER A 702 30.15 -5.52 -31.66
CA SER A 702 31.17 -5.52 -32.72
C SER A 702 32.56 -5.22 -32.18
N MET A 703 32.67 -4.29 -31.21
CA MET A 703 33.94 -3.87 -30.65
C MET A 703 34.50 -4.88 -29.63
N LEU A 704 35.78 -5.20 -29.79
CA LEU A 704 36.50 -6.08 -28.88
C LEU A 704 37.26 -5.27 -27.83
N VAL A 705 37.22 -5.77 -26.60
CA VAL A 705 37.96 -5.21 -25.46
C VAL A 705 38.85 -6.27 -24.85
N LYS A 706 40.01 -5.83 -24.33
CA LYS A 706 40.96 -6.68 -23.61
C LYS A 706 41.04 -6.21 -22.16
N LYS A 707 41.17 -7.16 -21.23
CA LYS A 707 41.69 -6.82 -19.90
C LYS A 707 42.76 -7.81 -19.47
N ARG A 708 43.65 -7.35 -18.60
CA ARG A 708 44.51 -8.21 -17.81
C ARG A 708 44.13 -8.04 -16.34
N GLY A 709 43.46 -9.04 -15.81
CA GLY A 709 43.14 -9.09 -14.38
C GLY A 709 43.94 -10.18 -13.69
N ARG A 710 43.97 -10.13 -12.36
CA ARG A 710 44.69 -11.13 -11.59
C ARG A 710 44.13 -12.51 -11.92
N THR A 711 42.82 -12.65 -12.02
CA THR A 711 42.06 -13.92 -12.08
C THR A 711 42.09 -14.57 -13.41
N THR A 712 41.53 -13.87 -14.37
CA THR A 712 41.33 -14.47 -15.69
C THR A 712 42.54 -14.23 -16.59
N GLY A 713 43.56 -13.53 -16.07
CA GLY A 713 44.73 -13.11 -16.83
C GLY A 713 44.29 -12.21 -17.99
N ASP A 714 44.93 -12.42 -19.15
CA ASP A 714 44.53 -11.77 -20.40
C ASP A 714 43.24 -12.38 -20.95
N THR A 715 42.20 -11.56 -21.07
CA THR A 715 40.87 -11.94 -21.57
C THR A 715 40.37 -10.95 -22.59
N ILE A 716 39.57 -11.44 -23.54
CA ILE A 716 38.91 -10.63 -24.57
C ILE A 716 37.40 -10.73 -24.38
N GLY A 717 36.72 -9.61 -24.50
CA GLY A 717 35.27 -9.48 -24.39
C GLY A 717 34.70 -8.62 -25.53
N LYS A 718 33.37 -8.55 -25.60
CA LYS A 718 32.62 -7.67 -26.52
C LYS A 718 32.01 -6.51 -25.74
N LEU A 719 32.13 -5.29 -26.24
CA LEU A 719 31.45 -4.14 -25.66
C LEU A 719 29.98 -4.14 -26.08
N VAL A 720 29.06 -4.29 -25.11
CA VAL A 720 27.63 -4.54 -25.38
C VAL A 720 26.68 -3.57 -24.69
N ASN A 721 27.11 -2.85 -23.65
CA ASN A 721 26.25 -1.91 -22.95
C ASN A 721 26.99 -0.61 -22.64
N LYS A 722 26.34 0.53 -22.92
CA LYS A 722 26.89 1.87 -22.69
C LYS A 722 26.62 2.39 -21.28
N ASP A 723 25.44 2.05 -20.75
CA ASP A 723 24.83 2.73 -19.61
C ASP A 723 24.24 1.71 -18.61
N MET A 724 24.93 0.60 -18.42
CA MET A 724 24.50 -0.50 -17.56
C MET A 724 24.30 -0.01 -16.12
N PRO A 725 23.07 -0.05 -15.58
CA PRO A 725 22.83 0.15 -14.17
C PRO A 725 23.07 -1.18 -13.43
N LEU A 726 23.71 -1.12 -12.27
CA LEU A 726 23.89 -2.31 -11.44
C LEU A 726 23.73 -2.01 -9.96
N CYS A 727 23.34 -3.05 -9.24
CA CYS A 727 23.06 -3.01 -7.83
C CYS A 727 23.89 -4.06 -7.10
N VAL A 728 24.85 -3.62 -6.31
CA VAL A 728 25.66 -4.53 -5.47
C VAL A 728 25.05 -4.60 -4.09
N ARG A 729 24.78 -5.80 -3.58
CA ARG A 729 24.40 -5.99 -2.17
C ARG A 729 25.59 -6.40 -1.30
N LEU A 730 25.94 -5.60 -0.29
CA LEU A 730 26.96 -5.92 0.72
C LEU A 730 26.37 -5.77 2.13
N HIS A 731 26.49 -6.81 2.95
CA HIS A 731 26.03 -6.83 4.35
C HIS A 731 24.57 -6.37 4.55
N GLY A 732 23.67 -6.73 3.63
CA GLY A 732 22.25 -6.34 3.69
C GLY A 732 21.97 -4.89 3.28
N ARG A 733 22.94 -4.18 2.68
CA ARG A 733 22.73 -2.90 1.97
C ARG A 733 22.78 -3.10 0.48
N TYR A 734 22.33 -2.12 -0.29
CA TYR A 734 22.54 -2.10 -1.73
C TYR A 734 23.21 -0.81 -2.19
N TYR A 735 24.10 -0.91 -3.18
CA TYR A 735 24.84 0.19 -3.78
C TYR A 735 24.54 0.20 -5.27
N GLU A 736 23.90 1.25 -5.73
CA GLU A 736 23.56 1.44 -7.13
C GLU A 736 24.68 2.20 -7.85
N PHE A 737 25.13 1.69 -8.99
CA PHE A 737 26.05 2.37 -9.91
C PHE A 737 25.35 2.54 -11.26
N LYS A 738 25.35 3.78 -11.77
CA LYS A 738 24.65 4.14 -13.01
C LYS A 738 25.64 4.36 -14.15
N ASN A 739 25.18 4.25 -15.39
CA ASN A 739 25.95 4.60 -16.58
C ASN A 739 27.32 3.89 -16.69
N CYS A 740 27.42 2.62 -16.30
CA CYS A 740 28.65 1.83 -16.47
C CYS A 740 28.69 1.17 -17.85
N PHE A 741 29.88 0.82 -18.35
CA PHE A 741 29.97 -0.04 -19.53
C PHE A 741 29.71 -1.50 -19.14
N GLY A 742 29.04 -2.25 -20.03
CA GLY A 742 28.85 -3.70 -19.95
C GLY A 742 29.68 -4.42 -21.00
N VAL A 743 30.47 -5.40 -20.55
CA VAL A 743 31.34 -6.22 -21.40
C VAL A 743 30.95 -7.68 -21.31
N LYS A 744 30.62 -8.27 -22.45
CA LYS A 744 30.26 -9.68 -22.58
C LYS A 744 31.49 -10.54 -22.79
N GLN A 745 31.53 -11.71 -22.16
CA GLN A 745 32.65 -12.63 -22.27
C GLN A 745 32.71 -13.37 -23.62
N ILE A 746 33.91 -13.75 -24.06
CA ILE A 746 34.15 -14.56 -25.27
C ILE A 746 34.96 -15.81 -24.90
N ASN A 747 34.42 -17.01 -25.16
CA ASN A 747 35.02 -18.34 -24.96
C ASN A 747 35.38 -18.71 -23.52
N LYS A 748 35.88 -17.76 -22.73
CA LYS A 748 36.27 -17.89 -21.32
C LYS A 748 35.78 -16.67 -20.54
N PRO A 749 35.61 -16.77 -19.21
CA PRO A 749 35.16 -15.66 -18.38
C PRO A 749 36.00 -14.42 -18.61
N PHE A 750 35.36 -13.30 -18.95
CA PHE A 750 36.08 -12.04 -19.12
C PHE A 750 36.58 -11.57 -17.76
N PHE A 751 35.67 -11.44 -16.80
CA PHE A 751 35.94 -11.02 -15.44
C PHE A 751 35.45 -12.08 -14.46
N GLU A 752 36.18 -12.25 -13.38
CA GLU A 752 35.62 -12.92 -12.20
C GLU A 752 35.94 -12.06 -10.96
N LYS A 753 35.49 -12.47 -9.77
CA LYS A 753 36.43 -13.31 -9.02
C LYS A 753 37.92 -12.88 -9.14
N GLY A 754 38.43 -11.62 -9.20
CA GLY A 754 39.71 -11.03 -8.66
C GLY A 754 40.09 -9.75 -9.34
N ASP A 755 39.42 -9.54 -10.45
CA ASP A 755 39.81 -8.58 -11.44
C ASP A 755 39.30 -7.19 -11.10
N SER A 756 38.64 -7.00 -9.95
CA SER A 756 38.27 -5.68 -9.45
C SER A 756 39.49 -4.78 -9.46
N GLY A 757 39.40 -3.68 -10.21
CA GLY A 757 40.50 -2.76 -10.43
C GLY A 757 41.28 -2.96 -11.71
N SER A 758 41.03 -4.03 -12.49
CA SER A 758 41.74 -4.28 -13.74
C SER A 758 41.42 -3.23 -14.80
N GLY A 759 42.45 -2.80 -15.52
CA GLY A 759 42.29 -1.93 -16.68
C GLY A 759 41.68 -2.71 -17.85
N VAL A 760 40.60 -2.16 -18.40
CA VAL A 760 39.93 -2.61 -19.63
C VAL A 760 40.35 -1.68 -20.75
N TYR A 761 40.82 -2.27 -21.84
CA TYR A 761 41.32 -1.58 -23.02
C TYR A 761 40.44 -1.93 -24.21
N LEU A 762 40.05 -0.93 -25.00
CA LEU A 762 39.51 -1.14 -26.34
C LEU A 762 40.64 -1.61 -27.27
N ILE A 763 40.38 -2.64 -28.08
CA ILE A 763 41.30 -3.06 -29.14
C ILE A 763 40.93 -2.28 -30.40
N ASP A 764 41.85 -1.44 -30.90
CA ASP A 764 41.64 -0.75 -32.18
C ASP A 764 41.73 -1.75 -33.33
N GLU A 765 40.69 -1.83 -34.16
CA GLU A 765 40.64 -2.78 -35.28
C GLU A 765 41.67 -2.49 -36.38
N LYS A 766 42.17 -1.24 -36.48
CA LYS A 766 43.07 -0.84 -37.58
C LYS A 766 44.51 -1.25 -37.33
N ASP A 767 44.99 -1.09 -36.10
CA ASP A 767 46.40 -1.29 -35.75
C ASP A 767 46.62 -2.20 -34.53
N GLY A 768 45.55 -2.66 -33.87
CA GLY A 768 45.63 -3.51 -32.68
C GLY A 768 46.08 -2.78 -31.42
N SER A 769 46.20 -1.45 -31.46
CA SER A 769 46.56 -0.64 -30.28
C SER A 769 45.51 -0.76 -29.17
N LEU A 770 45.97 -0.61 -27.93
CA LEU A 770 45.12 -0.73 -26.74
C LEU A 770 44.82 0.65 -26.17
N LYS A 771 43.55 1.06 -26.25
CA LYS A 771 43.09 2.36 -25.73
C LYS A 771 42.38 2.17 -24.39
N PRO A 772 42.77 2.88 -23.30
CA PRO A 772 42.11 2.74 -22.01
C PRO A 772 40.62 3.03 -22.11
N LEU A 773 39.79 2.09 -21.67
CA LEU A 773 38.32 2.22 -21.70
C LEU A 773 37.75 2.40 -20.29
N GLY A 774 38.28 1.67 -19.31
CA GLY A 774 37.71 1.72 -17.96
C GLY A 774 38.30 0.74 -16.96
N ILE A 775 37.83 0.82 -15.71
CA ILE A 775 38.20 -0.09 -14.63
C ILE A 775 37.09 -1.10 -14.40
N ALA A 776 37.37 -2.39 -14.56
CA ALA A 776 36.40 -3.43 -14.25
C ALA A 776 36.24 -3.61 -12.74
N PHE A 777 35.02 -3.68 -12.23
CA PHE A 777 34.77 -3.69 -10.78
C PHE A 777 33.68 -4.64 -10.29
N ALA A 778 32.75 -5.04 -11.14
CA ALA A 778 31.69 -5.99 -10.82
C ALA A 778 31.35 -6.88 -12.01
N PHE A 779 30.72 -8.03 -11.77
CA PHE A 779 30.35 -8.99 -12.82
C PHE A 779 29.07 -9.76 -12.46
N PHE A 780 28.17 -9.83 -13.44
CA PHE A 780 27.06 -10.76 -13.56
C PHE A 780 27.57 -12.04 -14.25
N CYS A 781 27.00 -13.23 -14.09
CA CYS A 781 27.55 -14.42 -14.76
C CYS A 781 27.66 -14.23 -16.31
N SER A 782 26.90 -13.32 -16.95
CA SER A 782 27.02 -12.94 -18.38
C SER A 782 27.94 -11.77 -18.72
N GLU A 783 27.92 -10.71 -17.91
CA GLU A 783 28.47 -9.40 -18.27
C GLU A 783 29.31 -8.78 -17.15
N THR A 784 30.36 -8.06 -17.56
CA THR A 784 31.26 -7.33 -16.66
C THR A 784 30.94 -5.85 -16.66
N ALA A 785 30.82 -5.27 -15.47
CA ALA A 785 30.68 -3.86 -15.26
C ALA A 785 32.03 -3.15 -15.22
N VAL A 786 32.12 -2.08 -16.00
CA VAL A 786 33.35 -1.29 -16.17
C VAL A 786 33.05 0.19 -15.93
N CYS A 787 33.74 0.80 -14.97
CA CYS A 787 33.71 2.25 -14.74
C CYS A 787 34.39 2.97 -15.90
N LYS A 788 33.80 4.06 -16.41
CA LYS A 788 34.33 4.82 -17.53
C LYS A 788 35.64 5.51 -17.13
N ILE A 789 36.74 5.25 -17.84
CA ILE A 789 38.05 5.81 -17.49
C ILE A 789 38.06 7.35 -17.52
N ARG A 790 37.33 7.95 -18.46
CA ARG A 790 37.21 9.41 -18.64
C ARG A 790 36.72 10.10 -17.36
N GLU A 791 35.69 9.54 -16.74
CA GLU A 791 35.12 10.07 -15.50
C GLU A 791 36.09 9.93 -14.33
N ILE A 792 36.88 8.85 -14.29
CA ILE A 792 37.88 8.62 -13.23
C ILE A 792 39.04 9.62 -13.37
N VAL A 793 39.57 9.82 -14.58
CA VAL A 793 40.70 10.74 -14.80
C VAL A 793 40.33 12.19 -14.51
N GLU A 794 39.10 12.58 -14.85
CA GLU A 794 38.54 13.89 -14.53
C GLU A 794 38.33 14.04 -13.01
N ALA A 795 37.72 13.05 -12.36
CA ALA A 795 37.44 13.10 -10.92
C ALA A 795 38.72 13.15 -10.07
N PHE A 796 39.77 12.41 -10.46
CA PHE A 796 41.02 12.32 -9.69
C PHE A 796 42.10 13.29 -10.18
N ASN A 797 41.83 14.04 -11.26
CA ASN A 797 42.78 14.93 -11.92
C ASN A 797 44.12 14.22 -12.25
N VAL A 798 44.02 13.11 -12.99
CA VAL A 798 45.18 12.28 -13.37
C VAL A 798 45.21 12.02 -14.87
N THR A 799 46.36 11.57 -15.39
CA THR A 799 46.55 11.18 -16.79
C THR A 799 47.13 9.77 -16.87
N VAL A 800 46.72 8.97 -17.86
CA VAL A 800 47.09 7.55 -18.03
C VAL A 800 48.38 7.40 -18.85
N TYR A 801 49.26 6.49 -18.43
CA TYR A 801 50.57 6.24 -19.05
C TYR A 801 50.81 4.75 -19.32
N GLU A 802 51.66 4.45 -20.29
CA GLU A 802 52.17 3.11 -20.54
C GLU A 802 53.17 2.67 -19.44
N TYR A 803 53.29 1.35 -19.28
CA TYR A 803 54.33 0.77 -18.42
C TYR A 803 55.52 0.34 -19.28
N GLU A 804 56.68 0.97 -19.07
CA GLU A 804 57.95 0.48 -19.62
C GLU A 804 58.49 -0.63 -18.71
N GLU A 805 58.45 -1.88 -19.18
CA GLU A 805 59.18 -2.96 -18.50
C GLU A 805 60.69 -2.62 -18.50
N PRO A 806 61.38 -2.69 -17.35
CA PRO A 806 62.82 -2.48 -17.33
C PRO A 806 63.47 -3.52 -18.24
N MET A 807 64.25 -3.07 -19.25
CA MET A 807 65.01 -3.99 -20.09
C MET A 807 65.89 -4.88 -19.21
N ASP A 808 65.75 -6.20 -19.36
CA ASP A 808 66.63 -7.17 -18.73
C ASP A 808 68.08 -6.86 -19.14
N THR A 809 68.88 -6.36 -18.20
CA THR A 809 70.33 -6.39 -18.31
C THR A 809 70.83 -7.69 -17.71
N SER A 810 70.65 -8.80 -18.43
CA SER A 810 71.47 -10.02 -18.29
C SER A 810 71.42 -10.88 -19.53
#